data_AF-A0AAV0TVX0-F1
#
_entry.id   AF-A0AAV0TVX0-F1
#
_cell.length_a   1.000
_cell.length_b   1.000
_cell.length_c   1.000
_cell.angle_alpha   90.00
_cell.angle_beta   90.00
_cell.angle_gamma   90.00
#
_symmetry.space_group_name_H-M   'P 1'
#
loop_
_entity.id
_entity.type
_entity.pdbx_description
1 polymer ?
#
loop_
_entity_poly.entity_id
_entity_poly.type
_entity_poly.pdbx_seq_one_letter_code
_entity_poly.pdbx_strand_id
1 'polypeptide(L)'
;MTSTPHVSRWQLCQPVATPVSSAHSSSSLPTVSEAIGKVSPSAPPVSLRYLDEFVGKLHCASALLQYELFPDAKEITESMALFNTVRRYIEPGDCEKDVNAEPGSKHDGIVVVGDGNTPRTAALFAFRMRGWTCYSVDPAMEKETSERSKRWTEITNLVVVRNKVENVRIALRRAIVVLVHAHVTLDQALSAIQAEQICGVVTLPCCNWYGQQESLFGRGPDLVYDDFSVLSNHREIRLWIGDGSASNGRSAKASRAHSELVSGVMKGCVRKELTAGKQGIRRSGAINDEDAEKQAKILAKKHDGVLDLIGDTLAELTGDPPPLNREESLPDMQVVGGMSSITLASCLRRDTGVLVLCWRPRRAAVRSLLGDGYTNVYTISLAEEKSVRVTDNGRRGLNSLKLQLHKCTIDADVDPGTEEVRDGGRLQLTCCGCFTLESSFALHCDEECNSQKKEEITVAFDGADFPAPPLSCIVDAGFVYRGFRGRSKKNPIFFRRIYRTLDHILAACGHITNNRTSPSLVCLTPRKRWHKKEFLAHEYEVLSLVAKEPREGTPLYAYCCFKRHAVSPMVPCLTTESSSKCTSARDTALEIWTELEQKLVARKAELDDKLIGIDSPDARTQAASAQERADAEALDTLAGFGKVYAQATGEITRVRRFSNGTAFVSLVLTGSRCDRPLQLFLQHETLGFSIPKFVKVASLLRKGDELIAVGFLARNARGHSMLQVEALSLARSGEFEAYN
;
A
#
# COMPACT_ATOMS: atom_id res chain seq x y z
N MET A 1 -4.14 -15.41 19.60
CA MET A 1 -4.56 -14.89 18.29
C MET A 1 -4.54 -16.05 17.31
N THR A 2 -5.70 -16.64 17.00
CA THR A 2 -5.83 -17.69 15.99
C THR A 2 -6.02 -17.03 14.63
N SER A 3 -4.95 -16.95 13.84
CA SER A 3 -5.05 -16.55 12.43
C SER A 3 -5.93 -17.54 11.68
N THR A 4 -6.89 -17.05 10.91
CA THR A 4 -7.64 -17.87 9.94
C THR A 4 -6.66 -18.72 9.12
N PRO A 5 -6.90 -20.04 8.96
CA PRO A 5 -6.00 -20.90 8.22
C PRO A 5 -5.91 -20.41 6.78
N HIS A 6 -4.69 -20.12 6.36
CA HIS A 6 -4.34 -19.72 5.01
C HIS A 6 -4.73 -20.82 4.00
N VAL A 7 -5.31 -20.45 2.85
CA VAL A 7 -5.66 -21.38 1.77
C VAL A 7 -4.76 -21.08 0.57
N SER A 8 -3.70 -21.87 0.40
CA SER A 8 -2.94 -21.87 -0.85
C SER A 8 -3.79 -22.50 -1.96
N ARG A 9 -3.74 -21.95 -3.17
CA ARG A 9 -4.30 -22.57 -4.39
C ARG A 9 -3.49 -23.79 -4.85
N TRP A 10 -2.29 -23.94 -4.31
CA TRP A 10 -1.36 -25.02 -4.58
C TRP A 10 -1.57 -26.17 -3.58
N GLN A 11 -1.92 -27.35 -4.07
CA GLN A 11 -2.19 -28.52 -3.24
C GLN A 11 -0.95 -29.41 -3.13
N LEU A 12 -0.75 -30.01 -1.95
CA LEU A 12 0.32 -30.98 -1.73
C LEU A 12 0.15 -32.15 -2.68
N CYS A 13 1.22 -32.54 -3.38
CA CYS A 13 1.21 -33.76 -4.17
C CYS A 13 1.00 -34.94 -3.23
N GLN A 14 -0.03 -35.76 -3.46
CA GLN A 14 -0.15 -37.03 -2.75
C GLN A 14 1.01 -37.93 -3.18
N PRO A 15 1.71 -38.58 -2.24
CA PRO A 15 2.71 -39.58 -2.60
C PRO A 15 2.03 -40.64 -3.48
N VAL A 16 2.63 -40.96 -4.63
CA VAL A 16 2.13 -41.99 -5.54
C VAL A 16 2.09 -43.30 -4.77
N ALA A 17 0.89 -43.84 -4.55
CA ALA A 17 0.74 -45.17 -3.98
C ALA A 17 1.40 -46.17 -4.94
N THR A 18 2.49 -46.79 -4.50
CA THR A 18 3.13 -47.88 -5.23
C THR A 18 2.11 -49.00 -5.44
N PRO A 19 1.87 -49.48 -6.67
CA PRO A 19 0.98 -50.60 -6.91
C PRO A 19 1.60 -51.83 -6.26
N VAL A 20 0.93 -52.36 -5.24
CA VAL A 20 1.31 -53.62 -4.60
C VAL A 20 1.08 -54.72 -5.62
N SER A 21 2.16 -55.23 -6.19
CA SER A 21 2.17 -56.42 -7.05
C SER A 21 1.62 -57.60 -6.26
N SER A 22 0.48 -58.14 -6.70
CA SER A 22 -0.09 -59.38 -6.21
C SER A 22 0.81 -60.56 -6.57
N ALA A 23 1.44 -61.17 -5.58
CA ALA A 23 1.99 -62.52 -5.68
C ALA A 23 1.51 -63.34 -4.47
N HIS A 24 0.87 -64.46 -4.79
CA HIS A 24 0.34 -65.44 -3.86
C HIS A 24 1.45 -66.12 -3.02
N SER A 25 1.22 -66.29 -1.72
CA SER A 25 1.45 -67.58 -1.04
C SER A 25 0.80 -67.59 0.35
N SER A 26 0.03 -68.65 0.58
CA SER A 26 -0.73 -69.03 1.77
C SER A 26 0.10 -69.38 3.01
N SER A 27 -0.32 -68.94 4.20
CA SER A 27 -0.53 -69.84 5.37
C SER A 27 -1.07 -69.10 6.61
N SER A 28 -2.22 -69.57 7.11
CA SER A 28 -2.70 -69.65 8.50
C SER A 28 -2.66 -68.43 9.46
N LEU A 29 -3.87 -68.08 9.93
CA LEU A 29 -4.24 -67.27 11.11
C LEU A 29 -3.65 -67.86 12.44
N PRO A 30 -3.52 -67.06 13.51
CA PRO A 30 -4.69 -66.80 14.37
C PRO A 30 -4.94 -65.32 14.69
N THR A 31 -6.23 -65.05 14.75
CA THR A 31 -6.98 -63.88 15.18
C THR A 31 -6.45 -63.26 16.47
N VAL A 32 -5.97 -62.02 16.39
CA VAL A 32 -6.01 -61.05 17.49
C VAL A 32 -6.59 -59.76 16.94
N SER A 33 -7.76 -59.41 17.47
CA SER A 33 -8.51 -58.20 17.15
C SER A 33 -7.74 -56.97 17.64
N GLU A 34 -6.87 -56.41 16.82
CA GLU A 34 -6.42 -55.02 17.00
C GLU A 34 -7.36 -54.08 16.25
N ALA A 35 -7.97 -53.20 17.02
CA ALA A 35 -8.80 -52.12 16.52
C ALA A 35 -8.04 -51.36 15.42
N ILE A 36 -8.63 -51.29 14.22
CA ILE A 36 -8.26 -50.34 13.19
C ILE A 36 -8.54 -48.95 13.78
N GLY A 37 -7.55 -48.41 14.49
CA GLY A 37 -7.50 -47.02 14.85
C GLY A 37 -7.55 -46.23 13.55
N LYS A 38 -8.62 -45.45 13.38
CA LYS A 38 -8.64 -44.33 12.44
C LYS A 38 -7.33 -43.56 12.64
N VAL A 39 -6.41 -43.67 11.69
CA VAL A 39 -5.21 -42.84 11.63
C VAL A 39 -5.72 -41.41 11.53
N SER A 40 -5.61 -40.68 12.64
CA SER A 40 -5.75 -39.23 12.64
C SER A 40 -4.75 -38.66 11.62
N PRO A 41 -5.07 -37.55 10.92
CA PRO A 41 -4.08 -36.91 10.07
C PRO A 41 -2.95 -36.43 10.97
N SER A 42 -1.89 -37.22 11.09
CA SER A 42 -0.71 -36.89 11.89
C SER A 42 -0.22 -35.53 11.44
N ALA A 43 -0.06 -34.60 12.38
CA ALA A 43 0.52 -33.29 12.09
C ALA A 43 1.79 -33.48 11.23
N PRO A 44 1.94 -32.72 10.13
CA PRO A 44 3.08 -32.92 9.25
C PRO A 44 4.38 -32.71 10.03
N PRO A 45 5.42 -33.53 9.79
CA PRO A 45 6.59 -33.60 10.67
C PRO A 45 7.38 -32.30 10.61
N VAL A 46 7.41 -31.57 11.72
CA VAL A 46 8.28 -30.40 11.90
C VAL A 46 9.74 -30.88 11.93
N SER A 47 10.61 -30.22 11.18
CA SER A 47 12.04 -30.54 11.11
C SER A 47 12.88 -29.38 11.65
N LEU A 48 13.88 -29.66 12.49
CA LEU A 48 14.80 -28.62 13.01
C LEU A 48 16.07 -28.45 12.16
N ARG A 49 16.10 -29.03 10.95
CA ARG A 49 17.27 -29.08 10.07
C ARG A 49 17.98 -27.73 9.91
N TYR A 50 17.24 -26.64 9.71
CA TYR A 50 17.85 -25.32 9.50
C TYR A 50 18.47 -24.74 10.77
N LEU A 51 17.91 -25.03 11.95
CA LEU A 51 18.55 -24.64 13.21
C LEU A 51 19.80 -25.47 13.48
N ASP A 52 19.74 -26.78 13.24
CA ASP A 52 20.91 -27.66 13.37
C ASP A 52 22.03 -27.24 12.41
N GLU A 53 21.68 -26.89 11.16
CA GLU A 53 22.64 -26.38 10.19
C GLU A 53 23.20 -25.01 10.61
N PHE A 54 22.35 -24.09 11.06
CA PHE A 54 22.77 -22.75 11.47
C PHE A 54 23.72 -22.81 12.68
N VAL A 55 23.35 -23.52 13.75
CA VAL A 55 24.15 -23.58 14.98
C VAL A 55 25.36 -24.52 14.83
N GLY A 56 25.17 -25.67 14.18
CA GLY A 56 26.18 -26.74 14.18
C GLY A 56 27.15 -26.72 13.00
N LYS A 57 26.80 -26.11 11.87
CA LYS A 57 27.59 -26.20 10.63
C LYS A 57 27.96 -24.85 10.02
N LEU A 58 27.18 -23.81 10.27
CA LEU A 58 27.37 -22.51 9.64
C LEU A 58 28.43 -21.70 10.40
N HIS A 59 29.65 -21.64 9.88
CA HIS A 59 30.77 -20.93 10.53
C HIS A 59 30.50 -19.44 10.79
N CYS A 60 29.68 -18.78 9.97
CA CYS A 60 29.32 -17.37 10.18
C CYS A 60 28.18 -17.16 11.19
N ALA A 61 27.59 -18.21 11.77
CA ALA A 61 26.46 -18.08 12.68
C ALA A 61 26.79 -17.25 13.92
N SER A 62 28.00 -17.42 14.49
CA SER A 62 28.44 -16.61 15.63
C SER A 62 28.48 -15.12 15.30
N ALA A 63 29.03 -14.75 14.14
CA ALA A 63 29.05 -13.37 13.67
C ALA A 63 27.63 -12.84 13.43
N LEU A 64 26.78 -13.60 12.74
CA LEU A 64 25.39 -13.22 12.48
C LEU A 64 24.58 -12.98 13.78
N LEU A 65 24.84 -13.78 14.82
CA LEU A 65 24.24 -13.60 16.15
C LEU A 65 24.82 -12.40 16.90
N GLN A 66 26.13 -12.12 16.78
CA GLN A 66 26.77 -10.93 17.37
C GLN A 66 26.24 -9.62 16.78
N TYR A 67 25.87 -9.62 15.49
CA TYR A 67 25.17 -8.50 14.85
C TYR A 67 23.71 -8.37 15.27
N GLU A 68 23.20 -9.27 16.12
CA GLU A 68 21.83 -9.32 16.59
C GLU A 68 20.84 -9.26 15.41
N LEU A 69 21.08 -9.99 14.32
CA LEU A 69 20.25 -9.86 13.12
C LEU A 69 18.88 -10.53 13.26
N PHE A 70 18.83 -11.65 13.99
CA PHE A 70 17.65 -12.48 14.11
C PHE A 70 16.94 -12.26 15.45
N PRO A 71 15.64 -11.89 15.46
CA PRO A 71 14.89 -11.75 16.71
C PRO A 71 14.48 -13.09 17.32
N ASP A 72 14.28 -14.13 16.49
CA ASP A 72 13.84 -15.45 16.92
C ASP A 72 14.24 -16.55 15.93
N ALA A 73 13.97 -17.81 16.31
CA ALA A 73 14.27 -18.99 15.51
C ALA A 73 13.46 -19.06 14.20
N LYS A 74 12.26 -18.48 14.16
CA LYS A 74 11.43 -18.47 12.94
C LYS A 74 12.17 -17.72 11.84
N GLU A 75 12.66 -16.51 12.11
CA GLU A 75 13.37 -15.69 11.14
C GLU A 75 14.70 -16.32 10.65
N ILE A 76 15.39 -17.08 11.52
CA ILE A 76 16.56 -17.89 11.13
C ILE A 76 16.14 -18.95 10.10
N THR A 77 15.09 -19.71 10.40
CA THR A 77 14.65 -20.79 9.51
C THR A 77 14.09 -20.29 8.17
N GLU A 78 13.40 -19.15 8.14
CA GLU A 78 12.94 -18.51 6.90
C GLU A 78 14.11 -18.07 6.02
N SER A 79 15.13 -17.44 6.61
CA SER A 79 16.34 -17.01 5.88
C SER A 79 17.17 -18.19 5.37
N MET A 80 17.35 -19.22 6.19
CA MET A 80 18.06 -20.44 5.81
C MET A 80 17.33 -21.20 4.70
N ALA A 81 16.00 -21.19 4.68
CA ALA A 81 15.22 -21.83 3.62
C ALA A 81 15.40 -21.14 2.27
N LEU A 82 15.36 -19.81 2.26
CA LEU A 82 15.63 -19.02 1.04
C LEU A 82 17.07 -19.22 0.56
N PHE A 83 18.05 -19.16 1.47
CA PHE A 83 19.45 -19.46 1.15
C PHE A 83 19.63 -20.87 0.58
N ASN A 84 18.99 -21.87 1.20
CA ASN A 84 19.04 -23.25 0.74
C ASN A 84 18.38 -23.43 -0.64
N THR A 85 17.33 -22.67 -0.94
CA THR A 85 16.67 -22.68 -2.26
C THR A 85 17.59 -22.11 -3.32
N VAL A 86 18.19 -20.94 -3.06
CA VAL A 86 19.14 -20.28 -3.97
C VAL A 86 20.34 -21.19 -4.23
N ARG A 87 21.03 -21.68 -3.19
CA ARG A 87 22.26 -22.49 -3.36
C ARG A 87 22.06 -23.79 -4.15
N ARG A 88 20.84 -24.34 -4.16
CA ARG A 88 20.54 -25.61 -4.83
C ARG A 88 20.08 -25.41 -6.26
N TYR A 89 19.23 -24.42 -6.49
CA TYR A 89 18.49 -24.32 -7.75
C TYR A 89 18.93 -23.16 -8.64
N ILE A 90 19.59 -22.15 -8.07
CA ILE A 90 20.11 -21.01 -8.81
C ILE A 90 21.63 -21.16 -8.80
N GLU A 91 22.18 -21.82 -9.81
CA GLU A 91 23.63 -21.95 -9.99
C GLU A 91 24.23 -20.55 -10.23
N PRO A 92 24.95 -19.97 -9.26
CA PRO A 92 25.74 -18.77 -9.50
C PRO A 92 26.99 -19.31 -10.18
N GLY A 93 26.99 -19.40 -11.51
CA GLY A 93 28.16 -19.89 -12.25
C GLY A 93 29.45 -19.24 -11.72
N ASP A 94 30.51 -20.06 -11.57
CA ASP A 94 31.80 -19.61 -11.07
C ASP A 94 32.24 -18.39 -11.87
N CYS A 95 32.36 -17.25 -11.21
CA CYS A 95 32.90 -16.06 -11.83
C CYS A 95 34.40 -16.30 -12.00
N GLU A 96 34.83 -16.78 -13.17
CA GLU A 96 36.11 -16.31 -13.69
C GLU A 96 36.01 -14.79 -13.67
N LYS A 97 36.81 -14.16 -12.81
CA LYS A 97 37.00 -12.71 -12.90
C LYS A 97 37.47 -12.48 -14.33
N ASP A 98 36.65 -11.86 -15.17
CA ASP A 98 37.15 -11.29 -16.42
C ASP A 98 38.29 -10.35 -16.02
N VAL A 99 39.53 -10.82 -16.18
CA VAL A 99 40.75 -10.06 -15.86
C VAL A 99 40.83 -8.80 -16.72
N ASN A 100 39.96 -8.70 -17.74
CA ASN A 100 39.81 -7.59 -18.68
C ASN A 100 38.52 -6.77 -18.46
N ALA A 101 37.80 -6.92 -17.34
CA ALA A 101 36.61 -6.10 -17.08
C ALA A 101 37.02 -4.61 -16.97
N GLU A 102 36.47 -3.77 -17.85
CA GLU A 102 36.74 -2.34 -17.84
C GLU A 102 36.34 -1.70 -16.51
N PRO A 103 37.08 -0.67 -16.02
CA PRO A 103 36.70 0.08 -14.82
C PRO A 103 35.32 0.71 -15.03
N GLY A 104 34.28 0.16 -14.38
CA GLY A 104 32.88 0.58 -14.54
C GLY A 104 31.91 -0.53 -14.94
N SER A 105 32.36 -1.78 -15.13
CA SER A 105 31.46 -2.91 -15.37
C SER A 105 30.55 -3.18 -14.16
N LYS A 106 29.24 -3.35 -14.41
CA LYS A 106 28.26 -3.69 -13.35
C LYS A 106 28.65 -4.98 -12.62
N HIS A 107 28.40 -5.05 -11.32
CA HIS A 107 28.65 -6.26 -10.53
C HIS A 107 27.41 -7.18 -10.41
N ASP A 108 27.62 -8.40 -9.90
CA ASP A 108 26.56 -9.37 -9.61
C ASP A 108 25.92 -9.10 -8.24
N GLY A 109 24.59 -9.12 -8.16
CA GLY A 109 23.87 -8.76 -6.94
C GLY A 109 22.73 -9.69 -6.54
N ILE A 110 22.50 -9.77 -5.23
CA ILE A 110 21.33 -10.43 -4.63
C ILE A 110 20.47 -9.36 -4.00
N VAL A 111 19.23 -9.22 -4.44
CA VAL A 111 18.29 -8.22 -3.94
C VAL A 111 17.26 -8.89 -3.05
N VAL A 112 17.37 -8.68 -1.75
CA VAL A 112 16.43 -9.17 -0.73
C VAL A 112 15.42 -8.08 -0.43
N VAL A 113 14.15 -8.34 -0.71
CA VAL A 113 13.03 -7.43 -0.47
C VAL A 113 12.19 -7.95 0.69
N GLY A 114 11.84 -7.06 1.64
CA GLY A 114 11.01 -7.41 2.78
C GLY A 114 11.78 -8.00 3.98
N ASP A 115 13.08 -7.76 4.05
CA ASP A 115 13.99 -8.34 5.06
C ASP A 115 13.65 -7.95 6.51
N GLY A 116 12.80 -6.94 6.70
CA GLY A 116 12.30 -6.48 7.98
C GLY A 116 13.08 -5.32 8.58
N ASN A 117 13.18 -5.28 9.91
CA ASN A 117 13.87 -4.22 10.63
C ASN A 117 15.40 -4.37 10.67
N THR A 118 15.90 -5.54 10.27
CA THR A 118 17.32 -5.91 10.23
C THR A 118 17.61 -6.56 8.87
N PRO A 119 18.83 -6.45 8.32
CA PRO A 119 19.17 -7.03 7.02
C PRO A 119 19.49 -8.54 7.14
N ARG A 120 18.60 -9.31 7.77
CA ARG A 120 18.86 -10.66 8.27
C ARG A 120 19.17 -11.67 7.16
N THR A 121 18.37 -11.69 6.10
CA THR A 121 18.51 -12.62 4.99
C THR A 121 19.62 -12.15 4.06
N ALA A 122 19.70 -10.85 3.77
CA ALA A 122 20.75 -10.28 2.94
C ALA A 122 22.14 -10.46 3.56
N ALA A 123 22.28 -10.28 4.87
CA ALA A 123 23.53 -10.53 5.57
C ALA A 123 23.94 -12.02 5.49
N LEU A 124 22.99 -12.95 5.66
CA LEU A 124 23.27 -14.38 5.48
C LEU A 124 23.83 -14.66 4.08
N PHE A 125 23.26 -14.06 3.04
CA PHE A 125 23.79 -14.15 1.69
C PHE A 125 25.19 -13.51 1.57
N ALA A 126 25.41 -12.32 2.14
CA ALA A 126 26.71 -11.63 2.08
C ALA A 126 27.85 -12.47 2.67
N PHE A 127 27.59 -13.19 3.77
CA PHE A 127 28.56 -14.10 4.38
C PHE A 127 28.82 -15.38 3.56
N ARG A 128 27.86 -15.81 2.73
CA ARG A 128 27.89 -17.13 2.09
C ARG A 128 28.14 -17.10 0.59
N MET A 129 27.82 -16.01 -0.08
CA MET A 129 27.89 -15.83 -1.54
C MET A 129 29.02 -14.87 -1.89
N ARG A 130 30.25 -15.38 -1.96
CA ARG A 130 31.43 -14.57 -2.29
C ARG A 130 31.29 -14.00 -3.71
N GLY A 131 31.68 -12.75 -3.90
CA GLY A 131 31.63 -12.07 -5.20
C GLY A 131 30.26 -11.51 -5.58
N TRP A 132 29.24 -11.66 -4.73
CA TRP A 132 27.92 -11.10 -4.93
C TRP A 132 27.65 -9.99 -3.90
N THR A 133 27.21 -8.83 -4.36
CA THR A 133 26.74 -7.76 -3.47
C THR A 133 25.30 -8.01 -3.06
N CYS A 134 25.01 -7.98 -1.77
CA CYS A 134 23.70 -8.26 -1.22
C CYS A 134 23.00 -6.96 -0.81
N TYR A 135 21.84 -6.70 -1.40
CA TYR A 135 20.99 -5.55 -1.11
C TYR A 135 19.85 -5.98 -0.20
N SER A 136 19.69 -5.34 0.95
CA SER A 136 18.55 -5.52 1.84
C SER A 136 17.61 -4.32 1.73
N VAL A 137 16.40 -4.52 1.19
CA VAL A 137 15.45 -3.45 0.87
C VAL A 137 14.16 -3.63 1.67
N ASP A 138 13.95 -2.76 2.66
CA ASP A 138 12.72 -2.74 3.45
C ASP A 138 12.44 -1.35 4.06
N PRO A 139 11.21 -0.79 3.94
CA PRO A 139 10.86 0.47 4.61
C PRO A 139 10.88 0.39 6.15
N ALA A 140 10.77 -0.80 6.73
CA ALA A 140 10.83 -1.07 8.17
C ALA A 140 12.25 -1.17 8.73
N MET A 141 13.27 -1.20 7.86
CA MET A 141 14.69 -1.27 8.24
C MET A 141 15.05 -0.21 9.29
N GLU A 142 15.86 -0.54 10.29
CA GLU A 142 16.22 0.40 11.36
C GLU A 142 16.93 1.66 10.82
N LYS A 143 16.82 2.80 11.51
CA LYS A 143 17.49 4.04 11.06
C LYS A 143 18.98 3.90 11.34
N GLU A 144 19.83 4.35 10.42
CA GLU A 144 21.30 4.35 10.54
C GLU A 144 21.83 5.00 11.84
N THR A 145 21.02 5.80 12.52
CA THR A 145 21.34 6.43 13.81
C THR A 145 21.36 5.47 15.00
N SER A 146 20.87 4.24 14.88
CA SER A 146 20.84 3.28 15.99
C SER A 146 22.20 2.60 16.19
N GLU A 147 22.54 2.24 17.44
CA GLU A 147 23.78 1.49 17.71
C GLU A 147 23.80 0.12 17.05
N ARG A 148 22.63 -0.54 16.95
CA ARG A 148 22.48 -1.83 16.26
C ARG A 148 22.74 -1.70 14.76
N SER A 149 22.25 -0.62 14.13
CA SER A 149 22.46 -0.41 12.70
C SER A 149 23.90 -0.09 12.31
N LYS A 150 24.68 0.53 13.19
CA LYS A 150 26.11 0.78 12.94
C LYS A 150 26.93 -0.51 12.89
N ARG A 151 26.49 -1.56 13.60
CA ARG A 151 27.23 -2.82 13.62
C ARG A 151 27.15 -3.54 12.27
N TRP A 152 25.97 -3.61 11.64
CA TRP A 152 25.84 -4.35 10.39
C TRP A 152 26.33 -3.59 9.14
N THR A 153 26.66 -2.30 9.23
CA THR A 153 27.32 -1.57 8.13
C THR A 153 28.77 -2.03 7.91
N GLU A 154 29.34 -2.76 8.87
CA GLU A 154 30.68 -3.35 8.76
C GLU A 154 30.69 -4.65 7.93
N ILE A 155 29.52 -5.22 7.65
CA ILE A 155 29.41 -6.46 6.87
C ILE A 155 29.80 -6.18 5.41
N THR A 156 30.88 -6.79 4.95
CA THR A 156 31.37 -6.62 3.58
C THR A 156 30.36 -7.13 2.57
N ASN A 157 30.19 -6.41 1.45
CA ASN A 157 29.26 -6.73 0.36
C ASN A 157 27.78 -6.69 0.78
N LEU A 158 27.43 -6.00 1.87
CA LEU A 158 26.04 -5.76 2.27
C LEU A 158 25.68 -4.28 2.06
N VAL A 159 24.59 -4.03 1.33
CA VAL A 159 23.99 -2.71 1.13
C VAL A 159 22.61 -2.71 1.77
N VAL A 160 22.42 -1.84 2.76
CA VAL A 160 21.15 -1.76 3.52
C VAL A 160 20.35 -0.56 3.06
N VAL A 161 19.08 -0.78 2.72
CA VAL A 161 18.22 0.21 2.09
C VAL A 161 16.91 0.32 2.83
N ARG A 162 16.77 1.40 3.61
CA ARG A 162 15.53 1.73 4.31
C ARG A 162 14.54 2.42 3.39
N ASN A 163 13.98 1.69 2.43
CA ASN A 163 13.01 2.24 1.50
C ASN A 163 12.07 1.16 0.95
N LYS A 164 10.97 1.59 0.34
CA LYS A 164 10.13 0.75 -0.50
C LYS A 164 10.90 0.34 -1.74
N VAL A 165 10.80 -0.92 -2.16
CA VAL A 165 11.50 -1.40 -3.37
C VAL A 165 11.06 -0.65 -4.63
N GLU A 166 9.80 -0.22 -4.69
CA GLU A 166 9.25 0.58 -5.80
C GLU A 166 10.01 1.89 -6.00
N ASN A 167 10.60 2.39 -4.92
CA ASN A 167 11.38 3.62 -4.85
C ASN A 167 12.90 3.37 -4.99
N VAL A 168 13.35 2.14 -5.23
CA VAL A 168 14.78 1.80 -5.33
C VAL A 168 15.12 1.42 -6.77
N ARG A 169 16.33 1.72 -7.23
CA ARG A 169 16.90 1.22 -8.48
C ARG A 169 18.22 0.56 -8.18
N ILE A 170 18.40 -0.62 -8.76
CA ILE A 170 19.64 -1.40 -8.61
C ILE A 170 20.03 -1.85 -10.00
N ALA A 171 21.16 -1.35 -10.50
CA ALA A 171 21.74 -1.75 -11.77
C ALA A 171 22.77 -2.85 -11.50
N LEU A 172 22.56 -4.02 -12.08
CA LEU A 172 23.40 -5.20 -11.85
C LEU A 172 23.78 -5.82 -13.20
N ARG A 173 24.84 -6.63 -13.21
CA ARG A 173 25.12 -7.53 -14.33
C ARG A 173 24.17 -8.72 -14.22
N ARG A 174 24.31 -9.50 -13.15
CA ARG A 174 23.40 -10.60 -12.82
C ARG A 174 22.66 -10.32 -11.53
N ALA A 175 21.37 -10.65 -11.47
CA ALA A 175 20.57 -10.48 -10.27
C ALA A 175 19.89 -11.77 -9.82
N ILE A 176 19.91 -12.02 -8.51
CA ILE A 176 19.03 -12.97 -7.82
C ILE A 176 18.07 -12.14 -6.97
N VAL A 177 16.77 -12.35 -7.12
CA VAL A 177 15.76 -11.57 -6.39
C VAL A 177 15.09 -12.46 -5.35
N VAL A 178 15.17 -12.07 -4.08
CA VAL A 178 14.63 -12.83 -2.95
C VAL A 178 13.57 -11.99 -2.27
N LEU A 179 12.35 -12.50 -2.16
CA LEU A 179 11.26 -11.82 -1.45
C LEU A 179 10.94 -12.61 -0.18
N VAL A 180 11.35 -12.04 0.96
CA VAL A 180 11.06 -12.57 2.29
C VAL A 180 10.04 -11.65 2.93
N HIS A 181 8.86 -12.14 3.33
CA HIS A 181 7.78 -11.30 3.89
C HIS A 181 7.39 -10.05 3.07
N ALA A 182 7.69 -10.03 1.78
CA ALA A 182 7.53 -8.83 0.97
C ALA A 182 6.06 -8.53 0.69
N HIS A 183 5.63 -7.29 0.97
CA HIS A 183 4.28 -6.80 0.69
C HIS A 183 4.20 -6.06 -0.66
N VAL A 184 4.69 -6.71 -1.70
CA VAL A 184 4.70 -6.21 -3.09
C VAL A 184 4.49 -7.38 -4.06
N THR A 185 4.03 -7.08 -5.27
CA THR A 185 4.00 -8.06 -6.37
C THR A 185 5.41 -8.34 -6.87
N LEU A 186 5.61 -9.48 -7.56
CA LEU A 186 6.90 -9.82 -8.17
C LEU A 186 7.31 -8.77 -9.20
N ASP A 187 6.38 -8.35 -10.05
CA ASP A 187 6.60 -7.36 -11.10
C ASP A 187 7.05 -6.00 -10.52
N GLN A 188 6.45 -5.58 -9.40
CA GLN A 188 6.86 -4.36 -8.70
C GLN A 188 8.29 -4.47 -8.17
N ALA A 189 8.66 -5.59 -7.54
CA ALA A 189 10.01 -5.81 -7.03
C ALA A 189 11.04 -5.84 -8.17
N LEU A 190 10.77 -6.59 -9.25
CA LEU A 190 11.66 -6.70 -10.40
C LEU A 190 11.76 -5.41 -11.21
N SER A 191 10.71 -4.58 -11.22
CA SER A 191 10.81 -3.27 -11.85
C SER A 191 11.93 -2.42 -11.21
N ALA A 192 12.26 -2.61 -9.94
CA ALA A 192 13.34 -1.88 -9.28
C ALA A 192 14.75 -2.30 -9.75
N ILE A 193 14.87 -3.39 -10.51
CA ILE A 193 16.16 -4.04 -10.77
C ILE A 193 16.43 -4.01 -12.26
N GLN A 194 17.51 -3.33 -12.65
CA GLN A 194 18.01 -3.30 -14.03
C GLN A 194 19.22 -4.23 -14.13
N ALA A 195 18.96 -5.51 -14.40
CA ALA A 195 20.01 -6.50 -14.60
C ALA A 195 20.14 -6.90 -16.07
N GLU A 196 21.36 -7.20 -16.52
CA GLU A 196 21.57 -7.84 -17.84
C GLU A 196 20.99 -9.27 -17.85
N GLN A 197 21.02 -9.94 -16.68
CA GLN A 197 20.45 -11.26 -16.51
C GLN A 197 19.81 -11.43 -15.13
N ILE A 198 18.53 -11.85 -15.10
CA ILE A 198 17.91 -12.38 -13.87
C ILE A 198 18.23 -13.86 -13.77
N CYS A 199 19.03 -14.25 -12.77
CA CYS A 199 19.42 -15.65 -12.53
C CYS A 199 18.31 -16.46 -11.87
N GLY A 200 17.48 -15.82 -11.06
CA GLY A 200 16.28 -16.44 -10.50
C GLY A 200 15.57 -15.53 -9.50
N VAL A 201 14.32 -15.89 -9.20
CA VAL A 201 13.46 -15.20 -8.25
C VAL A 201 12.94 -16.23 -7.25
N VAL A 202 13.10 -15.97 -5.96
CA VAL A 202 12.64 -16.85 -4.88
C VAL A 202 11.74 -16.07 -3.94
N THR A 203 10.56 -16.61 -3.62
CA THR A 203 9.65 -15.98 -2.68
C THR A 203 9.20 -16.91 -1.56
N LEU A 204 9.05 -16.32 -0.38
CA LEU A 204 8.38 -16.89 0.78
C LEU A 204 7.21 -15.94 1.13
N PRO A 205 6.07 -16.06 0.42
CA PRO A 205 4.93 -15.17 0.62
C PRO A 205 4.37 -15.29 2.03
N CYS A 206 3.88 -14.18 2.58
CA CYS A 206 3.25 -14.13 3.89
C CYS A 206 1.95 -13.32 3.87
N CYS A 207 1.23 -13.33 4.99
CA CYS A 207 -0.03 -12.60 5.15
C CYS A 207 -1.02 -12.94 4.01
N ASN A 208 -1.40 -11.94 3.19
CA ASN A 208 -2.35 -12.06 2.08
C ASN A 208 -1.68 -11.90 0.70
N TRP A 209 -0.35 -12.07 0.61
CA TRP A 209 0.41 -11.83 -0.63
C TRP A 209 0.64 -13.08 -1.47
N TYR A 210 0.18 -14.25 -1.02
CA TYR A 210 0.23 -15.49 -1.79
C TYR A 210 -0.35 -15.33 -3.20
N GLY A 211 -1.61 -14.92 -3.33
CA GLY A 211 -2.23 -14.73 -4.65
C GLY A 211 -1.58 -13.64 -5.50
N GLN A 212 -0.94 -12.65 -4.87
CA GLN A 212 -0.27 -11.54 -5.55
C GLN A 212 1.16 -11.88 -6.01
N GLN A 213 1.70 -13.02 -5.57
CA GLN A 213 3.02 -13.54 -5.93
C GLN A 213 2.92 -14.91 -6.63
N GLU A 214 1.82 -15.16 -7.36
CA GLU A 214 1.59 -16.41 -8.11
C GLU A 214 2.16 -16.39 -9.53
N SER A 215 2.29 -15.21 -10.13
CA SER A 215 2.77 -15.05 -11.49
C SER A 215 3.81 -13.94 -11.56
N LEU A 216 4.84 -14.17 -12.35
CA LEU A 216 5.85 -13.20 -12.74
C LEU A 216 5.68 -12.92 -14.23
N PHE A 217 5.27 -11.71 -14.62
CA PHE A 217 4.97 -11.36 -16.02
C PHE A 217 4.07 -12.38 -16.75
N GLY A 218 3.05 -12.88 -16.05
CA GLY A 218 2.13 -13.91 -16.56
C GLY A 218 2.66 -15.35 -16.53
N ARG A 219 3.93 -15.57 -16.13
CA ARG A 219 4.54 -16.89 -15.95
C ARG A 219 4.39 -17.39 -14.50
N GLY A 220 3.84 -18.59 -14.33
CA GLY A 220 3.81 -19.27 -13.03
C GLY A 220 5.19 -19.75 -12.55
N PRO A 221 5.36 -20.08 -11.26
CA PRO A 221 6.63 -20.59 -10.72
C PRO A 221 7.01 -21.92 -11.36
N ASP A 222 8.32 -22.12 -11.56
CA ASP A 222 8.86 -23.40 -12.03
C ASP A 222 8.77 -24.47 -10.94
N LEU A 223 8.78 -24.04 -9.67
CA LEU A 223 8.70 -24.93 -8.52
C LEU A 223 7.96 -24.28 -7.34
N VAL A 224 7.05 -25.05 -6.73
CA VAL A 224 6.36 -24.70 -5.48
C VAL A 224 6.41 -25.87 -4.51
N TYR A 225 6.77 -25.62 -3.26
CA TYR A 225 6.76 -26.64 -2.20
C TYR A 225 6.60 -26.02 -0.82
N ASP A 226 6.10 -26.80 0.14
CA ASP A 226 6.20 -26.47 1.56
C ASP A 226 7.50 -27.03 2.14
N ASP A 227 8.23 -26.20 2.89
CA ASP A 227 9.41 -26.60 3.64
C ASP A 227 9.10 -26.70 5.15
N PHE A 228 8.93 -27.91 5.66
CA PHE A 228 8.64 -28.17 7.07
C PHE A 228 9.83 -27.94 8.00
N SER A 229 11.00 -27.57 7.46
CA SER A 229 12.09 -27.02 8.27
C SER A 229 11.94 -25.53 8.57
N VAL A 230 10.97 -24.84 7.95
CA VAL A 230 10.61 -23.46 8.28
C VAL A 230 9.64 -23.46 9.46
N LEU A 231 10.04 -22.85 10.57
CA LEU A 231 9.24 -22.76 11.81
C LEU A 231 8.18 -21.65 11.73
N SER A 232 7.41 -21.66 10.65
CA SER A 232 6.37 -20.69 10.32
C SER A 232 5.19 -21.40 9.65
N ASN A 233 4.00 -20.82 9.79
CA ASN A 233 2.85 -21.21 8.97
C ASN A 233 3.02 -20.72 7.52
N HIS A 234 3.94 -19.79 7.28
CA HIS A 234 4.27 -19.24 5.97
C HIS A 234 5.50 -19.94 5.39
N ARG A 235 5.36 -21.24 5.08
CA ARG A 235 6.47 -22.11 4.63
C ARG A 235 6.43 -22.53 3.16
N GLU A 236 5.52 -21.95 2.39
CA GLU A 236 5.45 -22.20 0.96
C GLU A 236 6.56 -21.39 0.27
N ILE A 237 7.42 -22.09 -0.46
CA ILE A 237 8.50 -21.49 -1.25
C ILE A 237 8.12 -21.59 -2.71
N ARG A 238 8.30 -20.48 -3.44
CA ARG A 238 8.07 -20.41 -4.89
C ARG A 238 9.35 -19.95 -5.58
N LEU A 239 9.69 -20.61 -6.67
CA LEU A 239 10.92 -20.39 -7.41
C LEU A 239 10.64 -20.18 -8.90
N TRP A 240 11.25 -19.14 -9.47
CA TRP A 240 11.40 -18.93 -10.90
C TRP A 240 12.89 -18.97 -11.25
N ILE A 241 13.27 -19.90 -12.12
CA ILE A 241 14.63 -20.05 -12.62
C ILE A 241 14.79 -19.11 -13.82
N GLY A 242 15.87 -18.33 -13.79
CA GLY A 242 16.23 -17.38 -14.82
C GLY A 242 16.50 -18.02 -16.18
N ASP A 243 16.29 -17.23 -17.24
CA ASP A 243 16.39 -17.65 -18.64
C ASP A 243 17.85 -17.72 -19.15
N GLY A 244 18.74 -18.31 -18.36
CA GLY A 244 20.15 -18.46 -18.74
C GLY A 244 20.31 -19.25 -20.05
N SER A 245 20.61 -18.51 -21.13
CA SER A 245 20.97 -18.94 -22.49
C SER A 245 20.00 -19.91 -23.18
N ALA A 246 19.40 -19.42 -24.27
CA ALA A 246 18.47 -20.11 -25.16
C ALA A 246 19.10 -21.26 -26.00
N SER A 247 20.05 -22.03 -25.48
CA SER A 247 20.57 -23.23 -26.15
C SER A 247 20.46 -24.45 -25.23
N ASN A 248 19.39 -25.22 -25.43
CA ASN A 248 19.21 -26.64 -25.06
C ASN A 248 19.07 -27.06 -23.57
N GLY A 249 19.09 -26.14 -22.58
CA GLY A 249 19.11 -26.53 -21.15
C GLY A 249 17.81 -26.39 -20.33
N ARG A 250 16.78 -25.68 -20.81
CA ARG A 250 15.59 -25.28 -20.00
C ARG A 250 14.83 -26.46 -19.38
N SER A 251 14.60 -27.53 -20.15
CA SER A 251 13.91 -28.73 -19.65
C SER A 251 14.76 -29.49 -18.62
N ALA A 252 16.09 -29.48 -18.76
CA ALA A 252 17.00 -30.25 -17.91
C ALA A 252 17.13 -29.69 -16.48
N LYS A 253 17.13 -28.36 -16.29
CA LYS A 253 17.29 -27.76 -14.93
C LYS A 253 16.02 -27.84 -14.10
N ALA A 254 14.86 -27.55 -14.69
CA ALA A 254 13.57 -27.74 -14.03
C ALA A 254 13.29 -29.23 -13.75
N SER A 255 13.63 -30.13 -14.68
CA SER A 255 13.50 -31.58 -14.46
C SER A 255 14.49 -32.12 -13.44
N ARG A 256 15.70 -31.56 -13.32
CA ARG A 256 16.65 -31.89 -12.24
C ARG A 256 16.13 -31.43 -10.88
N ALA A 257 15.67 -30.19 -10.76
CA ALA A 257 15.07 -29.69 -9.52
C ALA A 257 13.85 -30.53 -9.11
N HIS A 258 13.03 -30.91 -10.10
CA HIS A 258 11.92 -31.83 -9.93
C HIS A 258 12.36 -33.21 -9.45
N SER A 259 13.41 -33.79 -10.06
CA SER A 259 13.96 -35.10 -9.69
C SER A 259 14.59 -35.11 -8.29
N GLU A 260 15.23 -34.02 -7.87
CA GLU A 260 15.84 -33.88 -6.53
C GLU A 260 14.78 -33.80 -5.41
N LEU A 261 13.59 -33.24 -5.69
CA LEU A 261 12.46 -33.24 -4.76
C LEU A 261 11.74 -34.59 -4.70
N VAL A 262 11.57 -35.25 -5.86
CA VAL A 262 10.88 -36.54 -5.96
C VAL A 262 11.74 -37.69 -5.40
N SER A 263 13.07 -37.61 -5.51
CA SER A 263 14.01 -38.63 -5.01
C SER A 263 14.16 -38.68 -3.48
N GLY A 264 13.40 -37.88 -2.71
CA GLY A 264 13.43 -37.90 -1.25
C GLY A 264 14.68 -37.28 -0.62
N VAL A 265 15.54 -36.65 -1.42
CA VAL A 265 16.76 -35.97 -0.96
C VAL A 265 16.42 -34.74 -0.09
N MET A 266 15.24 -34.15 -0.28
CA MET A 266 14.72 -33.05 0.53
C MET A 266 13.85 -33.56 1.69
N LYS A 267 14.49 -34.17 2.71
CA LYS A 267 13.79 -34.50 3.97
C LYS A 267 13.08 -33.25 4.50
N GLY A 268 11.76 -33.33 4.67
CA GLY A 268 10.92 -32.25 5.20
C GLY A 268 10.39 -31.28 4.15
N CYS A 269 10.55 -31.49 2.84
CA CYS A 269 9.92 -30.66 1.82
C CYS A 269 8.83 -31.43 1.06
N VAL A 270 7.68 -30.80 0.80
CA VAL A 270 6.57 -31.43 0.07
C VAL A 270 6.16 -30.55 -1.09
N ARG A 271 6.29 -31.08 -2.30
CA ARG A 271 5.95 -30.39 -3.55
C ARG A 271 4.46 -30.09 -3.60
N LYS A 272 4.13 -28.94 -4.19
CA LYS A 272 2.76 -28.55 -4.50
C LYS A 272 2.56 -28.42 -6.00
N GLU A 273 1.36 -28.74 -6.44
CA GLU A 273 0.91 -28.54 -7.82
C GLU A 273 -0.23 -27.54 -7.84
N LEU A 274 -0.27 -26.74 -8.90
CA LEU A 274 -1.37 -25.83 -9.11
C LEU A 274 -2.60 -26.69 -9.36
N THR A 275 -3.64 -26.48 -8.58
CA THR A 275 -4.93 -27.10 -8.85
C THR A 275 -5.51 -26.41 -10.08
N ALA A 276 -5.03 -26.76 -11.27
CA ALA A 276 -5.70 -26.37 -12.51
C ALA A 276 -7.15 -26.79 -12.32
N GLY A 277 -8.07 -25.82 -12.37
CA GLY A 277 -9.47 -26.08 -12.11
C GLY A 277 -9.89 -27.30 -12.93
N LYS A 278 -10.07 -28.45 -12.25
CA LYS A 278 -10.70 -29.62 -12.86
C LYS A 278 -12.15 -29.21 -13.11
N GLN A 279 -12.34 -28.46 -14.19
CA GLN A 279 -13.61 -28.29 -14.83
C GLN A 279 -14.12 -29.69 -15.19
N GLY A 280 -15.24 -30.06 -14.58
CA GLY A 280 -16.34 -30.66 -15.32
C GLY A 280 -16.07 -31.98 -16.06
N ILE A 281 -15.48 -32.97 -15.41
CA ILE A 281 -15.98 -34.35 -15.58
C ILE A 281 -16.31 -34.90 -14.19
N ARG A 282 -17.18 -34.20 -13.47
CA ARG A 282 -18.05 -34.87 -12.49
C ARG A 282 -19.25 -35.35 -13.28
N ARG A 283 -19.45 -36.67 -13.26
CA ARG A 283 -20.73 -37.30 -13.61
C ARG A 283 -21.85 -36.45 -13.01
N SER A 284 -22.83 -36.11 -13.85
CA SER A 284 -24.06 -35.40 -13.48
C SER A 284 -24.83 -36.20 -12.42
N GLY A 285 -24.43 -36.08 -11.16
CA GLY A 285 -25.31 -36.28 -10.04
C GLY A 285 -25.91 -34.92 -9.74
N ALA A 286 -27.24 -34.79 -9.89
CA ALA A 286 -27.97 -33.62 -9.47
C ALA A 286 -27.57 -33.29 -8.02
N ILE A 287 -26.93 -32.13 -7.83
CA ILE A 287 -26.79 -31.56 -6.49
C ILE A 287 -28.19 -31.13 -6.10
N ASN A 288 -28.73 -31.71 -5.03
CA ASN A 288 -30.04 -31.32 -4.53
C ASN A 288 -30.02 -29.83 -4.18
N ASP A 289 -31.04 -29.08 -4.60
CA ASP A 289 -31.17 -27.64 -4.36
C ASP A 289 -31.01 -27.25 -2.87
N GLU A 290 -31.36 -28.16 -1.96
CA GLU A 290 -31.18 -27.97 -0.51
C GLU A 290 -29.71 -27.80 -0.08
N ASP A 291 -28.76 -28.49 -0.73
CA ASP A 291 -27.35 -28.42 -0.35
C ASP A 291 -26.69 -27.13 -0.87
N ALA A 292 -27.16 -26.64 -2.03
CA ALA A 292 -26.76 -25.33 -2.55
C ALA A 292 -27.25 -24.19 -1.64
N GLU A 293 -28.50 -24.28 -1.15
CA GLU A 293 -29.06 -23.29 -0.23
C GLU A 293 -28.35 -23.30 1.14
N LYS A 294 -27.98 -24.48 1.66
CA LYS A 294 -27.20 -24.60 2.90
C LYS A 294 -25.78 -24.02 2.74
N GLN A 295 -25.10 -24.32 1.64
CA GLN A 295 -23.77 -23.74 1.36
C GLN A 295 -23.83 -22.23 1.18
N ALA A 296 -24.84 -21.73 0.47
CA ALA A 296 -25.13 -20.31 0.34
C ALA A 296 -25.32 -19.62 1.70
N LYS A 297 -26.11 -20.21 2.61
CA LYS A 297 -26.30 -19.67 3.97
C LYS A 297 -25.00 -19.64 4.78
N ILE A 298 -24.12 -20.63 4.61
CA ILE A 298 -22.80 -20.66 5.27
C ILE A 298 -21.88 -19.57 4.71
N LEU A 299 -21.85 -19.39 3.38
CA LEU A 299 -21.04 -18.36 2.72
C LEU A 299 -21.56 -16.95 3.05
N ALA A 300 -22.88 -16.76 3.09
CA ALA A 300 -23.52 -15.52 3.52
C ALA A 300 -23.17 -15.15 4.97
N LYS A 301 -23.08 -16.13 5.88
CA LYS A 301 -22.61 -15.90 7.26
C LYS A 301 -21.13 -15.53 7.36
N LYS A 302 -20.33 -15.86 6.35
CA LYS A 302 -18.89 -15.52 6.28
C LYS A 302 -18.63 -14.18 5.61
N HIS A 303 -19.58 -13.65 4.84
CA HIS A 303 -19.46 -12.33 4.23
C HIS A 303 -19.69 -11.25 5.29
N ASP A 304 -18.68 -10.43 5.55
CA ASP A 304 -18.75 -9.25 6.42
C ASP A 304 -18.89 -7.99 5.53
N GLY A 305 -20.12 -7.78 5.03
CA GLY A 305 -20.46 -6.74 4.07
C GLY A 305 -20.87 -5.42 4.71
N VAL A 306 -21.08 -4.40 3.87
CA VAL A 306 -21.46 -3.06 4.35
C VAL A 306 -22.84 -3.06 5.00
N LEU A 307 -23.80 -3.81 4.43
CA LEU A 307 -25.15 -3.89 4.99
C LEU A 307 -25.17 -4.62 6.33
N ASP A 308 -24.23 -5.54 6.55
CA ASP A 308 -24.13 -6.30 7.80
C ASP A 308 -23.72 -5.36 8.94
N LEU A 309 -22.71 -4.53 8.69
CA LEU A 309 -22.33 -3.47 9.62
C LEU A 309 -23.49 -2.52 9.93
N ILE A 310 -24.18 -2.00 8.91
CA ILE A 310 -25.27 -1.05 9.10
C ILE A 310 -26.40 -1.69 9.91
N GLY A 311 -26.80 -2.92 9.55
CA GLY A 311 -27.82 -3.69 10.23
C GLY A 311 -27.46 -3.98 11.68
N ASP A 312 -26.27 -4.54 11.93
CA ASP A 312 -25.79 -4.87 13.28
C ASP A 312 -25.72 -3.62 14.16
N THR A 313 -25.17 -2.52 13.63
CA THR A 313 -25.04 -1.26 14.37
C THR A 313 -26.41 -0.66 14.70
N LEU A 314 -27.39 -0.74 13.79
CA LEU A 314 -28.75 -0.26 14.05
C LEU A 314 -29.53 -1.17 15.01
N ALA A 315 -29.32 -2.49 14.94
CA ALA A 315 -29.93 -3.46 15.85
C ALA A 315 -29.45 -3.25 17.30
N GLU A 316 -28.15 -2.95 17.48
CA GLU A 316 -27.58 -2.59 18.78
C GLU A 316 -28.21 -1.31 19.37
N LEU A 317 -28.71 -0.39 18.54
CA LEU A 317 -29.39 0.84 18.98
C LEU A 317 -30.84 0.64 19.39
N THR A 318 -31.49 -0.40 18.86
CA THR A 318 -32.89 -0.74 19.19
C THR A 318 -33.02 -1.58 20.46
N GLY A 319 -31.95 -2.23 20.91
CA GLY A 319 -31.95 -2.95 22.18
C GLY A 319 -32.02 -1.99 23.37
N ASP A 320 -32.83 -2.33 24.37
CA ASP A 320 -32.77 -1.65 25.67
C ASP A 320 -31.33 -1.74 26.19
N PRO A 321 -30.67 -0.61 26.50
CA PRO A 321 -29.31 -0.66 27.00
C PRO A 321 -29.33 -1.48 28.29
N PRO A 322 -28.45 -2.48 28.46
CA PRO A 322 -28.31 -3.14 29.75
C PRO A 322 -28.04 -2.06 30.81
N PRO A 323 -28.57 -2.18 32.04
CA PRO A 323 -28.33 -1.20 33.10
C PRO A 323 -26.82 -1.07 33.33
N LEU A 324 -26.24 -0.03 32.73
CA LEU A 324 -24.81 0.20 32.71
C LEU A 324 -24.37 0.74 34.07
N ASN A 325 -23.31 0.14 34.62
CA ASN A 325 -22.63 0.66 35.80
C ASN A 325 -22.20 2.10 35.55
N ARG A 326 -22.60 2.99 36.46
CA ARG A 326 -22.57 4.47 36.36
C ARG A 326 -21.16 5.07 36.13
N GLU A 327 -20.10 4.28 36.29
CA GLU A 327 -18.70 4.75 36.26
C GLU A 327 -18.02 4.68 34.87
N GLU A 328 -18.45 3.82 33.93
CA GLU A 328 -17.87 3.79 32.57
C GLU A 328 -18.51 4.80 31.59
N SER A 329 -19.59 5.48 31.99
CA SER A 329 -20.40 6.36 31.12
C SER A 329 -20.05 7.86 31.18
N LEU A 330 -19.31 8.31 32.20
CA LEU A 330 -19.14 9.74 32.49
C LEU A 330 -18.28 10.54 31.49
N PRO A 331 -17.15 10.05 30.96
CA PRO A 331 -16.33 10.86 30.04
C PRO A 331 -16.91 10.91 28.62
N ASP A 332 -17.70 9.92 28.21
CA ASP A 332 -18.31 9.92 26.87
C ASP A 332 -19.61 10.77 26.86
N MET A 333 -20.52 10.67 27.84
CA MET A 333 -21.82 11.37 27.79
C MET A 333 -21.72 12.90 27.62
N GLN A 334 -20.72 13.56 28.22
CA GLN A 334 -20.54 15.01 28.12
C GLN A 334 -20.17 15.50 26.70
N VAL A 335 -19.47 14.68 25.90
CA VAL A 335 -18.90 15.06 24.59
C VAL A 335 -19.92 15.37 23.50
N VAL A 336 -21.16 14.88 23.62
CA VAL A 336 -22.23 15.14 22.62
C VAL A 336 -23.24 16.16 23.15
N GLY A 337 -23.44 16.24 24.47
CA GLY A 337 -24.28 17.27 25.09
C GLY A 337 -23.69 18.69 24.96
N GLY A 338 -22.37 18.80 24.76
CA GLY A 338 -21.68 20.05 24.45
C GLY A 338 -21.35 20.21 22.96
N MET A 339 -22.12 19.62 22.05
CA MET A 339 -22.09 20.03 20.64
C MET A 339 -22.32 21.54 20.58
N SER A 340 -21.24 22.31 20.46
CA SER A 340 -21.36 23.76 20.37
C SER A 340 -22.12 24.06 19.09
N SER A 341 -23.36 24.50 19.25
CA SER A 341 -24.27 25.06 18.23
C SER A 341 -23.52 25.84 17.14
N ILE A 342 -22.47 26.56 17.55
CA ILE A 342 -21.58 27.38 16.73
C ILE A 342 -20.86 26.59 15.62
N THR A 343 -20.40 25.36 15.89
CA THR A 343 -19.58 24.60 14.92
C THR A 343 -20.44 24.09 13.75
N LEU A 344 -21.60 23.49 14.03
CA LEU A 344 -22.50 23.04 12.95
C LEU A 344 -23.24 24.20 12.29
N ALA A 345 -23.66 25.22 13.05
CA ALA A 345 -24.30 26.41 12.49
C ALA A 345 -23.39 27.20 11.53
N SER A 346 -22.06 27.10 11.69
CA SER A 346 -21.10 27.69 10.74
C SER A 346 -21.02 26.96 9.40
N CYS A 347 -21.47 25.70 9.33
CA CYS A 347 -21.28 24.81 8.18
C CYS A 347 -22.59 24.37 7.51
N LEU A 348 -23.70 24.34 8.25
CA LEU A 348 -25.01 23.90 7.79
C LEU A 348 -26.04 25.01 8.05
N ARG A 349 -26.90 25.25 7.07
CA ARG A 349 -28.04 26.15 7.24
C ARG A 349 -29.14 25.42 8.01
N ARG A 350 -29.94 26.14 8.82
CA ARG A 350 -31.00 25.54 9.66
C ARG A 350 -32.13 24.85 8.86
N ASP A 351 -32.32 25.26 7.61
CA ASP A 351 -33.28 24.68 6.67
C ASP A 351 -32.74 23.44 5.93
N THR A 352 -31.45 23.11 6.09
CA THR A 352 -30.82 21.95 5.46
C THR A 352 -31.45 20.65 5.95
N GLY A 353 -31.80 19.74 5.04
CA GLY A 353 -32.22 18.39 5.40
C GLY A 353 -31.04 17.53 5.86
N VAL A 354 -31.01 17.22 7.15
CA VAL A 354 -29.90 16.51 7.79
C VAL A 354 -30.33 15.11 8.22
N LEU A 355 -29.66 14.09 7.69
CA LEU A 355 -29.77 12.72 8.19
C LEU A 355 -28.72 12.48 9.29
N VAL A 356 -29.17 12.24 10.52
CA VAL A 356 -28.30 12.04 11.68
C VAL A 356 -28.15 10.55 11.95
N LEU A 357 -26.90 10.08 11.86
CA LEU A 357 -26.48 8.73 12.25
C LEU A 357 -25.86 8.82 13.64
N CYS A 358 -26.66 8.53 14.67
CA CYS A 358 -26.22 8.62 16.06
C CYS A 358 -26.12 7.23 16.69
N TRP A 359 -24.95 6.92 17.25
CA TRP A 359 -24.73 5.68 18.00
C TRP A 359 -25.31 5.70 19.43
N ARG A 360 -25.66 6.87 19.99
CA ARG A 360 -26.02 6.91 21.41
C ARG A 360 -27.49 6.59 21.64
N PRO A 361 -27.80 5.87 22.74
CA PRO A 361 -29.16 5.81 23.25
C PRO A 361 -29.73 7.22 23.35
N ARG A 362 -31.02 7.36 23.07
CA ARG A 362 -31.76 8.63 23.11
C ARG A 362 -31.41 9.64 22.01
N ARG A 363 -30.54 9.37 21.02
CA ARG A 363 -30.35 10.26 19.85
C ARG A 363 -29.96 11.72 20.22
N ALA A 364 -29.00 11.89 21.13
CA ALA A 364 -28.59 13.21 21.65
C ALA A 364 -28.24 14.24 20.55
N ALA A 365 -27.56 13.82 19.47
CA ALA A 365 -27.23 14.71 18.35
C ALA A 365 -28.48 15.23 17.61
N VAL A 366 -29.54 14.42 17.53
CA VAL A 366 -30.83 14.83 16.96
C VAL A 366 -31.46 15.91 17.82
N ARG A 367 -31.52 15.71 19.15
CA ARG A 367 -32.07 16.72 20.08
C ARG A 367 -31.29 18.02 20.04
N SER A 368 -29.96 17.95 20.01
CA SER A 368 -29.10 19.13 19.91
C SER A 368 -29.42 19.95 18.66
N LEU A 369 -29.53 19.30 17.50
CA LEU A 369 -29.87 19.98 16.25
C LEU A 369 -31.28 20.60 16.28
N LEU A 370 -32.26 19.89 16.82
CA LEU A 370 -33.62 20.42 16.97
C LEU A 370 -33.65 21.64 17.92
N GLY A 371 -32.92 21.57 19.04
CA GLY A 371 -32.78 22.68 19.98
C GLY A 371 -32.05 23.90 19.38
N ASP A 372 -31.13 23.67 18.44
CA ASP A 372 -30.42 24.72 17.68
C ASP A 372 -31.27 25.36 16.56
N GLY A 373 -32.53 24.93 16.42
CA GLY A 373 -33.51 25.48 15.48
C GLY A 373 -33.45 24.86 14.09
N TYR A 374 -32.84 23.68 13.92
CA TYR A 374 -32.93 22.93 12.67
C TYR A 374 -34.31 22.29 12.56
N THR A 375 -35.00 22.48 11.44
CA THR A 375 -36.39 22.01 11.26
C THR A 375 -36.49 20.71 10.45
N ASN A 376 -35.43 20.37 9.73
CA ASN A 376 -35.38 19.24 8.80
C ASN A 376 -34.37 18.18 9.28
N VAL A 377 -34.58 17.66 10.49
CA VAL A 377 -33.72 16.64 11.10
C VAL A 377 -34.36 15.26 10.95
N TYR A 378 -33.59 14.32 10.39
CA TYR A 378 -34.03 12.96 10.11
C TYR A 378 -33.07 11.95 10.74
N THR A 379 -33.55 10.73 10.93
CA THR A 379 -32.74 9.59 11.39
C THR A 379 -33.32 8.29 10.86
N ILE A 380 -32.59 7.19 10.98
CA ILE A 380 -32.99 5.89 10.43
C ILE A 380 -33.08 4.82 11.53
N SER A 381 -33.96 3.86 11.34
CA SER A 381 -34.03 2.63 12.13
C SER A 381 -34.14 1.40 11.22
N LEU A 382 -33.92 0.22 11.77
CA LEU A 382 -34.20 -1.03 11.04
C LEU A 382 -35.72 -1.17 10.84
N ALA A 383 -36.17 -1.44 9.61
CA ALA A 383 -37.60 -1.65 9.29
C ALA A 383 -37.94 -3.14 9.19
N GLU A 384 -37.10 -3.90 8.50
CA GLU A 384 -37.21 -5.35 8.35
C GLU A 384 -35.85 -5.99 8.62
N GLU A 385 -35.86 -7.22 9.12
CA GLU A 385 -34.65 -7.99 9.30
C GLU A 385 -33.96 -8.24 7.95
N LYS A 386 -32.63 -8.29 8.02
CA LYS A 386 -31.76 -8.56 6.87
C LYS A 386 -32.18 -9.87 6.19
N SER A 387 -32.41 -9.82 4.87
CA SER A 387 -32.68 -11.01 4.07
C SER A 387 -31.52 -11.30 3.12
N VAL A 388 -31.14 -12.58 3.01
CA VAL A 388 -30.12 -13.02 2.07
C VAL A 388 -30.74 -14.01 1.10
N ARG A 389 -30.57 -13.75 -0.19
CA ARG A 389 -30.98 -14.63 -1.29
C ARG A 389 -29.78 -14.92 -2.17
N VAL A 390 -29.85 -16.01 -2.90
CA VAL A 390 -28.83 -16.39 -3.87
C VAL A 390 -29.43 -16.39 -5.25
N THR A 391 -28.76 -15.70 -6.17
CA THR A 391 -29.17 -15.52 -7.56
C THR A 391 -28.08 -16.05 -8.50
N ASP A 392 -28.35 -16.01 -9.81
CA ASP A 392 -27.41 -16.44 -10.86
C ASP A 392 -26.93 -17.90 -10.70
N ASN A 393 -27.85 -18.84 -10.46
CA ASN A 393 -27.55 -20.27 -10.32
C ASN A 393 -26.49 -20.56 -9.23
N GLY A 394 -26.56 -19.88 -8.09
CA GLY A 394 -25.60 -20.08 -6.99
C GLY A 394 -24.35 -19.20 -7.06
N ARG A 395 -24.21 -18.35 -8.09
CA ARG A 395 -22.99 -17.57 -8.32
C ARG A 395 -22.96 -16.22 -7.61
N ARG A 396 -24.12 -15.62 -7.31
CA ARG A 396 -24.20 -14.32 -6.63
C ARG A 396 -25.05 -14.39 -5.37
N GLY A 397 -24.55 -13.76 -4.31
CA GLY A 397 -25.31 -13.48 -3.10
C GLY A 397 -25.92 -12.09 -3.24
N LEU A 398 -27.21 -12.00 -2.93
CA LEU A 398 -27.94 -10.75 -2.81
C LEU A 398 -28.33 -10.58 -1.34
N ASN A 399 -27.86 -9.53 -0.71
CA ASN A 399 -28.21 -9.17 0.66
C ASN A 399 -29.05 -7.90 0.62
N SER A 400 -30.23 -7.94 1.23
CA SER A 400 -31.16 -6.80 1.26
C SER A 400 -31.41 -6.35 2.70
N LEU A 401 -31.37 -5.04 2.91
CA LEU A 401 -31.57 -4.38 4.18
C LEU A 401 -32.56 -3.22 4.00
N LYS A 402 -33.64 -3.23 4.79
CA LYS A 402 -34.66 -2.19 4.76
C LYS A 402 -34.55 -1.27 5.97
N LEU A 403 -34.41 0.03 5.72
CA LEU A 403 -34.20 1.06 6.73
C LEU A 403 -35.37 2.04 6.74
N GLN A 404 -36.03 2.21 7.87
CA GLN A 404 -37.10 3.18 8.04
C GLN A 404 -36.51 4.57 8.25
N LEU A 405 -36.92 5.55 7.44
CA LEU A 405 -36.57 6.96 7.64
C LEU A 405 -37.63 7.63 8.52
N HIS A 406 -37.16 8.35 9.54
CA HIS A 406 -38.00 9.11 10.47
C HIS A 406 -37.63 10.58 10.44
N LYS A 407 -38.63 11.46 10.33
CA LYS A 407 -38.50 12.88 10.68
C LYS A 407 -38.63 13.02 12.19
N CYS A 408 -37.72 13.81 12.77
CA CYS A 408 -37.64 14.02 14.20
C CYS A 408 -38.23 15.38 14.56
N THR A 409 -39.10 15.40 15.58
CA THR A 409 -39.65 16.63 16.18
C THR A 409 -39.56 16.54 17.70
N ILE A 410 -39.52 17.70 18.38
CA ILE A 410 -39.66 17.77 19.84
C ILE A 410 -41.11 18.12 20.14
N ASP A 411 -41.76 17.32 20.98
CA ASP A 411 -43.10 17.62 21.48
C ASP A 411 -43.05 18.80 22.45
N ALA A 412 -43.76 19.88 22.12
CA ALA A 412 -43.78 21.11 22.90
C ALA A 412 -44.81 21.08 24.05
N ASP A 413 -45.74 20.13 24.03
CA ASP A 413 -46.91 20.09 24.93
C ASP A 413 -46.67 19.21 26.18
N VAL A 414 -45.43 18.79 26.45
CA VAL A 414 -45.12 17.99 27.64
C VAL A 414 -45.06 18.89 28.88
N ASP A 415 -45.98 18.63 29.82
CA ASP A 415 -46.12 19.34 31.09
C ASP A 415 -44.78 19.40 31.85
N PRO A 416 -44.23 20.59 32.19
CA PRO A 416 -42.90 20.79 32.76
C PRO A 416 -42.63 20.06 34.10
N GLY A 417 -43.62 19.38 34.68
CA GLY A 417 -43.54 18.67 35.96
C GLY A 417 -42.95 17.25 35.93
N THR A 418 -42.65 16.65 34.77
CA THR A 418 -42.06 15.29 34.69
C THR A 418 -40.53 15.32 34.62
N GLU A 419 -39.84 14.40 35.31
CA GLU A 419 -38.36 14.35 35.34
C GLU A 419 -37.70 14.21 33.95
N GLU A 420 -38.46 13.85 32.92
CA GLU A 420 -38.02 13.83 31.51
C GLU A 420 -37.69 15.22 30.94
N VAL A 421 -38.15 16.30 31.58
CA VAL A 421 -37.96 17.69 31.11
C VAL A 421 -36.50 18.15 31.24
N ARG A 422 -35.69 17.53 32.12
CA ARG A 422 -34.26 17.85 32.24
C ARG A 422 -33.42 17.38 31.04
N ASP A 423 -33.95 16.52 30.16
CA ASP A 423 -33.19 15.87 29.07
C ASP A 423 -33.64 16.28 27.64
N GLY A 424 -34.32 17.43 27.51
CA GLY A 424 -34.57 18.08 26.22
C GLY A 424 -35.85 17.67 25.47
N GLY A 425 -36.90 17.28 26.18
CA GLY A 425 -38.23 16.99 25.61
C GLY A 425 -38.35 15.61 24.95
N ARG A 426 -39.60 15.12 24.86
CA ARG A 426 -39.90 13.82 24.24
C ARG A 426 -39.71 13.94 22.73
N LEU A 427 -38.85 13.07 22.18
CA LEU A 427 -38.56 13.04 20.76
C LEU A 427 -39.66 12.25 20.04
N GLN A 428 -40.42 12.91 19.17
CA GLN A 428 -41.42 12.29 18.32
C GLN A 428 -40.80 11.93 16.96
N LEU A 429 -41.13 10.74 16.48
CA LEU A 429 -40.62 10.17 15.23
C LEU A 429 -41.77 9.94 14.27
N THR A 430 -41.76 10.66 13.16
CA THR A 430 -42.76 10.51 12.10
C THR A 430 -42.12 9.74 10.95
N CYS A 431 -42.71 8.60 10.58
CA CYS A 431 -42.26 7.80 9.44
C CYS A 431 -42.38 8.60 8.13
N CYS A 432 -41.32 8.61 7.31
CA CYS A 432 -41.28 9.34 6.03
C CYS A 432 -41.14 8.42 4.81
N GLY A 433 -41.06 7.11 5.00
CA GLY A 433 -40.71 6.15 3.96
C GLY A 433 -39.52 5.29 4.36
N CYS A 434 -39.09 4.41 3.47
CA CYS A 434 -38.02 3.45 3.73
C CYS A 434 -36.98 3.41 2.62
N PHE A 435 -35.73 3.17 2.99
CA PHE A 435 -34.67 2.82 2.06
C PHE A 435 -34.57 1.31 1.95
N THR A 436 -34.53 0.81 0.72
CA THR A 436 -34.15 -0.57 0.42
C THR A 436 -32.73 -0.57 -0.11
N LEU A 437 -31.81 -1.16 0.63
CA LEU A 437 -30.42 -1.29 0.26
C LEU A 437 -30.20 -2.72 -0.21
N GLU A 438 -29.71 -2.91 -1.43
CA GLU A 438 -29.39 -4.23 -1.96
C GLU A 438 -27.91 -4.31 -2.28
N SER A 439 -27.23 -5.30 -1.71
CA SER A 439 -25.82 -5.60 -1.92
C SER A 439 -25.69 -6.88 -2.72
N SER A 440 -25.16 -6.78 -3.95
CA SER A 440 -24.82 -7.91 -4.80
C SER A 440 -23.34 -8.21 -4.70
N PHE A 441 -22.99 -9.45 -4.32
CA PHE A 441 -21.61 -9.92 -4.23
C PHE A 441 -21.45 -11.31 -4.85
N ALA A 442 -20.25 -11.62 -5.36
CA ALA A 442 -19.96 -12.93 -5.92
C ALA A 442 -19.76 -13.97 -4.81
N LEU A 443 -20.42 -15.12 -4.90
CA LEU A 443 -20.23 -16.27 -3.99
C LEU A 443 -19.05 -17.14 -4.42
N HIS A 444 -18.77 -17.17 -5.73
CA HIS A 444 -17.62 -17.83 -6.34
C HIS A 444 -16.78 -16.82 -7.11
N CYS A 445 -15.52 -16.66 -6.70
CA CYS A 445 -14.52 -15.97 -7.49
C CYS A 445 -13.95 -16.96 -8.51
N ASP A 446 -14.48 -16.97 -9.74
CA ASP A 446 -13.74 -17.59 -10.85
C ASP A 446 -12.40 -16.84 -11.00
N GLU A 447 -11.31 -17.59 -10.93
CA GLU A 447 -9.98 -17.09 -10.58
C GLU A 447 -9.31 -16.20 -11.65
N GLU A 448 -9.91 -16.03 -12.83
CA GLU A 448 -9.32 -15.27 -13.94
C GLU A 448 -9.74 -13.79 -13.98
N CYS A 449 -10.76 -13.36 -13.25
CA CYS A 449 -11.20 -11.96 -13.32
C CYS A 449 -10.47 -11.10 -12.27
N ASN A 450 -9.21 -10.78 -12.52
CA ASN A 450 -8.37 -9.91 -11.69
C ASN A 450 -8.81 -8.42 -11.68
N SER A 451 -10.05 -8.14 -12.07
CA SER A 451 -10.68 -6.83 -11.99
C SER A 451 -11.97 -6.93 -11.18
N GLN A 452 -11.86 -6.73 -9.87
CA GLN A 452 -12.90 -6.07 -9.06
C GLN A 452 -14.36 -6.44 -9.39
N LYS A 453 -14.79 -7.69 -9.21
CA LYS A 453 -16.23 -7.95 -8.95
C LYS A 453 -16.53 -7.53 -7.51
N LYS A 454 -16.55 -6.22 -7.33
CA LYS A 454 -16.84 -5.51 -6.08
C LYS A 454 -18.28 -5.80 -5.70
N GLU A 455 -18.50 -5.95 -4.39
CA GLU A 455 -19.82 -5.72 -3.79
C GLU A 455 -20.38 -4.40 -4.33
N GLU A 456 -21.51 -4.51 -5.01
CA GLU A 456 -22.23 -3.38 -5.59
C GLU A 456 -23.49 -3.15 -4.76
N ILE A 457 -23.69 -1.92 -4.30
CA ILE A 457 -24.77 -1.57 -3.40
C ILE A 457 -25.66 -0.55 -4.08
N THR A 458 -26.89 -0.96 -4.38
CA THR A 458 -27.96 -0.09 -4.85
C THR A 458 -28.80 0.37 -3.67
N VAL A 459 -29.32 1.59 -3.76
CA VAL A 459 -30.20 2.16 -2.74
C VAL A 459 -31.42 2.72 -3.46
N ALA A 460 -32.59 2.23 -3.09
CA ALA A 460 -33.88 2.75 -3.53
C ALA A 460 -34.62 3.36 -2.34
N PHE A 461 -35.36 4.44 -2.57
CA PHE A 461 -36.24 5.03 -1.57
C PHE A 461 -37.70 4.77 -1.98
N ASP A 462 -38.48 4.27 -1.04
CA ASP A 462 -39.91 4.01 -1.18
C ASP A 462 -40.67 4.85 -0.13
N GLY A 463 -41.30 5.91 -0.61
CA GLY A 463 -42.20 6.75 0.17
C GLY A 463 -43.62 6.41 -0.20
N ALA A 464 -44.25 5.48 0.54
CA ALA A 464 -45.57 4.94 0.23
C ALA A 464 -46.63 6.01 -0.08
N ASP A 465 -46.53 7.22 0.50
CA ASP A 465 -47.49 8.32 0.30
C ASP A 465 -46.86 9.73 0.25
N PHE A 466 -45.53 9.86 0.32
CA PHE A 466 -44.85 11.16 0.44
C PHE A 466 -43.65 11.29 -0.50
N PRO A 467 -43.40 12.48 -1.09
CA PRO A 467 -42.18 12.72 -1.85
C PRO A 467 -40.95 12.53 -0.96
N ALA A 468 -39.86 12.08 -1.56
CA ALA A 468 -38.62 11.87 -0.81
C ALA A 468 -38.20 13.17 -0.10
N PRO A 469 -37.86 13.10 1.20
CA PRO A 469 -37.48 14.29 1.95
C PRO A 469 -36.18 14.88 1.39
N PRO A 470 -36.00 16.20 1.41
CA PRO A 470 -34.86 16.86 0.78
C PRO A 470 -33.57 16.72 1.63
N LEU A 471 -33.04 15.50 1.72
CA LEU A 471 -31.79 15.22 2.42
C LEU A 471 -30.60 15.74 1.60
N SER A 472 -29.74 16.52 2.24
CA SER A 472 -28.56 17.11 1.61
C SER A 472 -27.26 16.91 2.39
N CYS A 473 -27.34 16.56 3.67
CA CYS A 473 -26.17 16.26 4.49
C CYS A 473 -26.41 15.07 5.43
N ILE A 474 -25.38 14.23 5.60
CA ILE A 474 -25.32 13.23 6.66
C ILE A 474 -24.46 13.74 7.81
N VAL A 475 -24.95 13.65 9.04
CA VAL A 475 -24.17 13.91 10.25
C VAL A 475 -23.88 12.56 10.93
N ASP A 476 -22.63 12.11 10.84
CA ASP A 476 -22.14 10.94 11.56
C ASP A 476 -21.70 11.36 12.97
N ALA A 477 -22.57 11.10 13.95
CA ALA A 477 -22.31 11.32 15.36
C ALA A 477 -21.76 10.03 16.01
N GLY A 478 -20.67 9.51 15.43
CA GLY A 478 -19.95 8.35 15.91
C GLY A 478 -20.56 7.00 15.53
N PHE A 479 -21.58 6.95 14.68
CA PHE A 479 -22.18 5.71 14.16
C PHE A 479 -21.16 4.89 13.38
N VAL A 480 -20.57 5.52 12.37
CA VAL A 480 -19.57 4.89 11.48
C VAL A 480 -18.35 4.52 12.34
N TYR A 481 -17.82 5.46 13.12
CA TYR A 481 -16.63 5.21 13.95
C TYR A 481 -16.79 4.10 15.02
N ARG A 482 -17.95 3.96 15.68
CA ARG A 482 -18.17 2.96 16.75
C ARG A 482 -18.50 1.57 16.21
N GLY A 483 -19.36 1.44 15.18
CA GLY A 483 -19.68 0.14 14.55
C GLY A 483 -18.43 -0.60 14.06
N PHE A 484 -17.34 0.13 13.91
CA PHE A 484 -16.04 -0.34 13.48
C PHE A 484 -15.06 -0.81 14.57
N ARG A 485 -15.37 -0.71 15.87
CA ARG A 485 -14.49 -1.25 16.94
C ARG A 485 -14.38 -2.77 16.81
N GLY A 486 -13.41 -3.24 16.04
CA GLY A 486 -13.15 -4.67 15.78
C GLY A 486 -12.97 -4.99 14.29
N ARG A 487 -13.77 -4.37 13.40
CA ARG A 487 -13.78 -4.67 11.95
C ARG A 487 -12.82 -3.81 11.10
N SER A 488 -12.47 -2.61 11.57
CA SER A 488 -11.91 -1.53 10.75
C SER A 488 -10.40 -1.49 10.48
N LYS A 489 -9.58 -2.34 11.11
CA LYS A 489 -8.13 -2.05 11.14
C LYS A 489 -7.36 -2.29 9.82
N LYS A 490 -7.94 -2.88 8.76
CA LYS A 490 -7.13 -3.33 7.60
C LYS A 490 -7.67 -3.10 6.17
N ASN A 491 -8.88 -2.54 5.94
CA ASN A 491 -9.42 -2.48 4.57
C ASN A 491 -9.98 -1.08 4.16
N PRO A 492 -9.18 -0.21 3.53
CA PRO A 492 -9.64 1.08 2.99
C PRO A 492 -10.82 0.97 2.00
N ILE A 493 -10.94 -0.14 1.27
CA ILE A 493 -11.99 -0.33 0.26
C ILE A 493 -13.36 -0.42 0.92
N PHE A 494 -13.44 -1.07 2.08
CA PHE A 494 -14.67 -1.19 2.86
C PHE A 494 -15.20 0.18 3.28
N PHE A 495 -14.32 1.06 3.79
CA PHE A 495 -14.68 2.44 4.12
C PHE A 495 -15.23 3.21 2.93
N ARG A 496 -14.57 3.09 1.76
CA ARG A 496 -15.04 3.74 0.53
C ARG A 496 -16.43 3.26 0.14
N ARG A 497 -16.73 1.97 0.31
CA ARG A 497 -18.07 1.43 0.02
C ARG A 497 -19.11 2.01 0.97
N ILE A 498 -18.81 2.13 2.26
CA ILE A 498 -19.73 2.70 3.25
C ILE A 498 -20.07 4.14 2.90
N TYR A 499 -19.07 4.99 2.63
CA TYR A 499 -19.35 6.38 2.24
C TYR A 499 -20.10 6.47 0.91
N ARG A 500 -19.85 5.57 -0.05
CA ARG A 500 -20.64 5.49 -1.28
C ARG A 500 -22.08 5.08 -1.02
N THR A 501 -22.33 4.14 -0.11
CA THR A 501 -23.68 3.76 0.30
C THR A 501 -24.40 4.94 0.95
N LEU A 502 -23.72 5.69 1.82
CA LEU A 502 -24.25 6.91 2.42
C LEU A 502 -24.57 7.98 1.36
N ASP A 503 -23.73 8.13 0.35
CA ASP A 503 -23.99 9.00 -0.80
C ASP A 503 -25.19 8.54 -1.64
N HIS A 504 -25.34 7.23 -1.84
CA HIS A 504 -26.50 6.67 -2.54
C HIS A 504 -27.80 6.90 -1.76
N ILE A 505 -27.75 6.87 -0.42
CA ILE A 505 -28.89 7.27 0.43
C ILE A 505 -29.28 8.72 0.19
N LEU A 506 -28.30 9.65 0.17
CA LEU A 506 -28.58 11.06 -0.15
C LEU A 506 -29.12 11.24 -1.57
N ALA A 507 -28.56 10.53 -2.55
CA ALA A 507 -28.97 10.60 -3.95
C ALA A 507 -30.40 10.08 -4.16
N ALA A 508 -30.81 9.02 -3.46
CA ALA A 508 -32.16 8.48 -3.51
C ALA A 508 -33.24 9.47 -3.01
N CYS A 509 -32.83 10.48 -2.23
CA CYS A 509 -33.71 11.52 -1.71
C CYS A 509 -33.78 12.80 -2.58
N GLY A 510 -33.26 12.77 -3.80
CA GLY A 510 -33.74 13.65 -4.88
C GLY A 510 -33.25 15.10 -4.91
N HIS A 511 -32.32 15.53 -4.05
CA HIS A 511 -31.79 16.89 -4.10
C HIS A 511 -30.28 16.97 -3.88
N ILE A 512 -29.50 16.47 -4.85
CA ILE A 512 -28.12 16.98 -5.02
C ILE A 512 -28.25 18.40 -5.57
N THR A 513 -28.52 19.37 -4.69
CA THR A 513 -28.36 20.77 -5.06
C THR A 513 -26.88 20.96 -5.40
N ASN A 514 -26.57 21.51 -6.58
CA ASN A 514 -25.20 21.84 -7.01
C ASN A 514 -24.56 22.97 -6.16
N ASN A 515 -25.06 23.20 -4.94
CA ASN A 515 -24.51 24.17 -4.02
C ASN A 515 -23.18 23.66 -3.48
N ARG A 516 -22.11 24.17 -4.10
CA ARG A 516 -20.70 23.97 -3.71
C ARG A 516 -20.38 24.37 -2.28
N THR A 517 -21.31 24.98 -1.56
CA THR A 517 -21.09 25.66 -0.28
C THR A 517 -21.47 24.82 0.94
N SER A 518 -22.25 23.75 0.79
CA SER A 518 -22.66 22.90 1.92
C SER A 518 -21.94 21.55 1.92
N PRO A 519 -21.49 21.05 3.09
CA PRO A 519 -20.90 19.72 3.19
C PRO A 519 -21.98 18.64 2.97
N SER A 520 -21.61 17.55 2.31
CA SER A 520 -22.47 16.37 2.10
C SER A 520 -22.39 15.39 3.26
N LEU A 521 -21.27 15.40 3.98
CA LEU A 521 -21.04 14.55 5.15
C LEU A 521 -20.29 15.35 6.22
N VAL A 522 -20.78 15.28 7.46
CA VAL A 522 -20.11 15.84 8.64
C VAL A 522 -19.87 14.74 9.64
N CYS A 523 -18.60 14.48 9.97
CA CYS A 523 -18.21 13.45 10.93
C CYS A 523 -17.75 14.09 12.25
N LEU A 524 -18.35 13.67 13.35
CA LEU A 524 -18.03 14.12 14.71
C LEU A 524 -17.25 13.02 15.45
N THR A 525 -16.09 13.37 15.99
CA THR A 525 -15.19 12.38 16.59
C THR A 525 -14.26 12.99 17.63
N PRO A 526 -13.96 12.30 18.75
CA PRO A 526 -12.99 12.78 19.75
C PRO A 526 -11.53 12.67 19.27
N ARG A 527 -11.28 12.15 18.06
CA ARG A 527 -9.92 11.94 17.53
C ARG A 527 -9.48 13.06 16.58
N LYS A 528 -8.32 13.64 16.88
CA LYS A 528 -7.62 14.62 16.01
C LYS A 528 -7.23 14.07 14.63
N ARG A 529 -7.18 12.74 14.48
CA ARG A 529 -6.98 12.04 13.22
C ARG A 529 -7.92 10.85 13.18
N TRP A 530 -9.12 11.05 12.63
CA TRP A 530 -10.12 9.99 12.55
C TRP A 530 -10.04 9.20 11.23
N HIS A 531 -9.49 9.79 10.16
CA HIS A 531 -9.39 9.17 8.85
C HIS A 531 -7.96 9.20 8.32
N LYS A 532 -7.59 8.17 7.55
CA LYS A 532 -6.57 8.29 6.52
C LYS A 532 -7.25 8.79 5.25
N LYS A 533 -6.59 9.64 4.45
CA LYS A 533 -7.14 10.15 3.17
C LYS A 533 -7.66 9.02 2.25
N GLU A 534 -7.08 7.84 2.36
CA GLU A 534 -7.46 6.64 1.60
C GLU A 534 -8.84 6.05 1.93
N PHE A 535 -9.44 6.38 3.09
CA PHE A 535 -10.73 5.83 3.56
C PHE A 535 -11.93 6.55 2.96
N LEU A 536 -11.79 7.86 2.74
CA LEU A 536 -12.77 8.61 1.96
C LEU A 536 -12.56 8.24 0.49
N ALA A 537 -13.63 8.10 -0.27
CA ALA A 537 -13.49 8.01 -1.72
C ALA A 537 -12.70 9.26 -2.19
N HIS A 538 -11.91 9.15 -3.26
CA HIS A 538 -11.17 10.29 -3.86
C HIS A 538 -12.11 11.45 -4.31
N GLU A 539 -13.40 11.27 -4.10
CA GLU A 539 -14.56 12.07 -4.41
C GLU A 539 -14.87 13.13 -3.32
N TYR A 540 -14.17 13.17 -2.17
CA TYR A 540 -14.38 14.22 -1.15
C TYR A 540 -13.17 15.14 -0.96
N GLU A 541 -13.45 16.42 -0.73
CA GLU A 541 -12.56 17.39 -0.12
C GLU A 541 -12.92 17.56 1.36
N VAL A 542 -11.92 17.56 2.25
CA VAL A 542 -12.15 17.52 3.71
C VAL A 542 -11.63 18.81 4.34
N LEU A 543 -12.52 19.52 5.03
CA LEU A 543 -12.17 20.62 5.93
C LEU A 543 -12.28 20.13 7.37
N SER A 544 -11.18 20.22 8.12
CA SER A 544 -11.16 19.89 9.55
C SER A 544 -11.40 21.15 10.38
N LEU A 545 -12.42 21.12 11.21
CA LEU A 545 -12.74 22.16 12.18
C LEU A 545 -12.57 21.61 13.59
N VAL A 546 -11.89 22.37 14.43
CA VAL A 546 -11.70 22.02 15.84
C VAL A 546 -12.80 22.70 16.64
N ALA A 547 -13.76 21.94 17.16
CA ALA A 547 -14.72 22.43 18.12
C ALA A 547 -14.04 22.43 19.49
N LYS A 548 -13.54 23.59 19.94
CA LYS A 548 -13.07 23.72 21.32
C LYS A 548 -14.27 23.83 22.25
N GLU A 549 -14.47 22.86 23.12
CA GLU A 549 -15.32 23.08 24.29
C GLU A 549 -14.61 24.02 25.28
N PRO A 550 -15.33 24.95 25.94
CA PRO A 550 -14.72 25.94 26.85
C PRO A 550 -14.23 25.39 28.20
N ARG A 551 -14.39 24.11 28.53
CA ARG A 551 -14.01 23.50 29.82
C ARG A 551 -13.38 22.12 29.61
N GLU A 552 -12.68 21.61 30.62
CA GLU A 552 -11.74 20.46 30.73
C GLU A 552 -12.17 19.09 30.11
N GLY A 553 -12.74 19.07 28.91
CA GLY A 553 -13.19 17.88 28.19
C GLY A 553 -12.23 17.46 27.06
N THR A 554 -12.40 16.22 26.60
CA THR A 554 -11.69 15.71 25.41
C THR A 554 -12.16 16.49 24.18
N PRO A 555 -11.24 17.07 23.37
CA PRO A 555 -11.64 17.90 22.23
C PRO A 555 -12.46 17.10 21.21
N LEU A 556 -13.60 17.65 20.81
CA LEU A 556 -14.42 17.14 19.72
C LEU A 556 -13.95 17.75 18.40
N TYR A 557 -13.74 16.91 17.40
CA TYR A 557 -13.36 17.33 16.06
C TYR A 557 -14.54 17.14 15.11
N ALA A 558 -14.81 18.16 14.31
CA ALA A 558 -15.80 18.13 13.24
C ALA A 558 -15.08 18.12 11.89
N TYR A 559 -15.40 17.14 11.04
CA TYR A 559 -14.84 17.04 9.69
C TYR A 559 -15.96 17.21 8.67
N CYS A 560 -15.89 18.32 7.94
CA CYS A 560 -16.84 18.65 6.89
C CYS A 560 -16.28 18.14 5.55
N CYS A 561 -17.00 17.20 4.94
CA CYS A 561 -16.62 16.58 3.67
C CYS A 561 -17.52 17.12 2.55
N PHE A 562 -16.89 17.72 1.54
CA PHE A 562 -17.51 18.31 0.37
C PHE A 562 -17.31 17.39 -0.83
N LYS A 563 -18.38 17.05 -1.53
CA LYS A 563 -18.28 16.20 -2.72
C LYS A 563 -17.61 16.99 -3.86
N ARG A 564 -16.53 16.43 -4.42
CA ARG A 564 -15.87 16.96 -5.60
C ARG A 564 -16.76 16.74 -6.80
N HIS A 565 -17.13 17.81 -7.49
CA HIS A 565 -17.74 17.67 -8.81
C HIS A 565 -16.72 17.03 -9.74
N ALA A 566 -17.15 15.98 -10.46
CA ALA A 566 -16.43 15.53 -11.64
C ALA A 566 -16.32 16.74 -12.58
N VAL A 567 -15.11 17.25 -12.76
CA VAL A 567 -14.84 18.23 -13.81
C VAL A 567 -15.29 17.55 -15.10
N SER A 568 -16.25 18.15 -15.80
CA SER A 568 -16.80 17.66 -17.07
C SER A 568 -15.65 17.14 -17.94
N PRO A 569 -15.74 15.91 -18.48
CA PRO A 569 -14.71 15.42 -19.38
C PRO A 569 -14.68 16.36 -20.58
N MET A 570 -13.56 17.09 -20.73
CA MET A 570 -13.29 17.83 -21.95
C MET A 570 -13.48 16.87 -23.13
N VAL A 571 -14.29 17.34 -24.09
CA VAL A 571 -14.61 16.77 -25.40
C VAL A 571 -13.56 15.75 -25.89
N PRO A 572 -13.96 14.51 -26.22
CA PRO A 572 -13.04 13.55 -26.83
C PRO A 572 -12.70 14.05 -28.24
N CYS A 573 -11.47 14.54 -28.40
CA CYS A 573 -10.89 14.73 -29.71
C CYS A 573 -10.73 13.35 -30.34
N LEU A 574 -11.44 13.11 -31.44
CA LEU A 574 -11.24 11.95 -32.30
C LEU A 574 -9.84 12.02 -32.89
N THR A 575 -8.91 11.29 -32.29
CA THR A 575 -7.73 10.77 -32.98
C THR A 575 -7.67 9.28 -32.73
N THR A 576 -8.11 8.54 -33.72
CA THR A 576 -7.71 7.15 -33.97
C THR A 576 -6.18 7.09 -33.97
N GLU A 577 -5.57 6.50 -32.95
CA GLU A 577 -4.31 5.78 -33.06
C GLU A 577 -3.99 5.01 -31.75
N SER A 578 -3.92 3.69 -31.91
CA SER A 578 -3.25 2.65 -31.11
C SER A 578 -2.92 2.87 -29.62
N SER A 579 -3.47 1.98 -28.77
CA SER A 579 -2.75 1.31 -27.67
C SER A 579 -1.79 2.18 -26.83
N SER A 580 -2.31 3.12 -26.03
CA SER A 580 -1.47 3.84 -25.07
C SER A 580 -1.29 3.02 -23.78
N LYS A 581 -0.05 2.59 -23.57
CA LYS A 581 0.44 1.98 -22.33
C LYS A 581 0.08 2.88 -21.15
N CYS A 582 -0.44 2.29 -20.06
CA CYS A 582 -0.55 2.97 -18.77
C CYS A 582 0.87 3.18 -18.23
N THR A 583 1.52 4.26 -18.65
CA THR A 583 2.84 4.64 -18.14
C THR A 583 2.66 5.08 -16.70
N SER A 584 3.34 4.36 -15.81
CA SER A 584 3.31 4.67 -14.39
C SER A 584 3.97 6.03 -14.15
N ALA A 585 3.63 6.73 -13.06
CA ALA A 585 4.29 7.99 -12.69
C ALA A 585 5.83 7.88 -12.63
N ARG A 586 6.32 6.65 -12.44
CA ARG A 586 7.72 6.23 -12.50
C ARG A 586 8.30 6.32 -13.92
N ASP A 587 7.61 5.82 -14.94
CA ASP A 587 8.12 5.80 -16.33
C ASP A 587 8.29 7.23 -16.84
N THR A 588 7.34 8.11 -16.48
CA THR A 588 7.43 9.54 -16.74
C THR A 588 8.64 10.19 -16.07
N ALA A 589 9.00 9.80 -14.84
CA ALA A 589 10.17 10.36 -14.16
C ALA A 589 11.49 9.93 -14.83
N LEU A 590 11.57 8.69 -15.31
CA LEU A 590 12.74 8.15 -16.01
C LEU A 590 12.95 8.80 -17.37
N GLU A 591 11.87 8.99 -18.13
CA GLU A 591 11.90 9.73 -19.40
C GLU A 591 12.43 11.16 -19.17
N ILE A 592 11.94 11.83 -18.13
CA ILE A 592 12.41 13.17 -17.74
C ILE A 592 13.91 13.15 -17.39
N TRP A 593 14.39 12.16 -16.64
CA TRP A 593 15.81 12.11 -16.27
C TRP A 593 16.73 11.81 -17.46
N THR A 594 16.31 10.91 -18.34
CA THR A 594 17.07 10.58 -19.56
C THR A 594 17.19 11.81 -20.45
N GLU A 595 16.10 12.57 -20.59
CA GLU A 595 16.12 13.83 -21.33
C GLU A 595 17.05 14.87 -20.68
N LEU A 596 17.03 14.98 -19.35
CA LEU A 596 17.89 15.90 -18.61
C LEU A 596 19.37 15.57 -18.80
N GLU A 597 19.73 14.29 -18.76
CA GLU A 597 21.07 13.79 -19.01
C GLU A 597 21.52 14.10 -20.45
N GLN A 598 20.67 13.82 -21.45
CA GLN A 598 20.95 14.16 -22.85
C GLN A 598 21.18 15.67 -23.04
N LYS A 599 20.34 16.50 -22.41
CA LYS A 599 20.49 17.97 -22.45
C LYS A 599 21.78 18.43 -21.77
N LEU A 600 22.15 17.81 -20.65
CA LEU A 600 23.40 18.11 -19.96
C LEU A 600 24.61 17.75 -20.82
N VAL A 601 24.63 16.56 -21.42
CA VAL A 601 25.72 16.11 -22.30
C VAL A 601 25.83 17.01 -23.54
N ALA A 602 24.72 17.31 -24.20
CA ALA A 602 24.69 18.22 -25.34
C ALA A 602 25.23 19.60 -24.96
N ARG A 603 24.77 20.16 -23.83
CA ARG A 603 25.21 21.49 -23.39
C ARG A 603 26.68 21.54 -22.97
N LYS A 604 27.21 20.46 -22.39
CA LYS A 604 28.64 20.33 -22.10
C LYS A 604 29.46 20.31 -23.39
N ALA A 605 29.04 19.52 -24.38
CA ALA A 605 29.72 19.44 -25.68
C ALA A 605 29.72 20.78 -26.43
N GLU A 606 28.66 21.59 -26.31
CA GLU A 606 28.61 22.94 -26.88
C GLU A 606 29.58 23.93 -26.21
N LEU A 607 29.91 23.70 -24.95
CA LEU A 607 30.71 24.62 -24.13
C LEU A 607 32.17 24.21 -24.00
N ASP A 608 32.52 22.95 -24.26
CA ASP A 608 33.84 22.31 -24.25
C ASP A 608 34.95 23.10 -23.51
N ASP A 609 35.67 24.01 -24.19
CA ASP A 609 36.81 24.77 -23.65
C ASP A 609 36.46 25.97 -22.73
N LYS A 610 35.18 26.33 -22.61
CA LYS A 610 34.71 27.54 -21.90
C LYS A 610 34.16 27.23 -20.51
N LEU A 611 34.16 25.97 -20.09
CA LEU A 611 33.50 25.50 -18.89
C LEU A 611 34.48 25.47 -17.70
N ILE A 612 34.23 26.28 -16.68
CA ILE A 612 35.01 26.23 -15.44
C ILE A 612 34.41 25.19 -14.48
N GLY A 613 35.20 24.20 -14.06
CA GLY A 613 34.79 23.25 -13.03
C GLY A 613 34.80 23.88 -11.64
N ILE A 614 33.65 23.92 -10.96
CA ILE A 614 33.49 24.34 -9.56
C ILE A 614 33.34 23.07 -8.70
N ASP A 615 34.47 22.49 -8.32
CA ASP A 615 34.59 21.32 -7.44
C ASP A 615 35.08 21.69 -6.03
N SER A 616 35.63 22.89 -5.87
CA SER A 616 36.25 23.36 -4.64
C SER A 616 35.88 24.82 -4.33
N PRO A 617 36.02 25.28 -3.07
CA PRO A 617 35.84 26.69 -2.71
C PRO A 617 36.79 27.63 -3.46
N ASP A 618 37.99 27.17 -3.76
CA ASP A 618 39.00 27.95 -4.49
C ASP A 618 38.58 28.11 -5.95
N ALA A 619 38.15 27.03 -6.61
CA ALA A 619 37.60 27.08 -7.97
C ALA A 619 36.35 27.97 -8.04
N ARG A 620 35.48 27.94 -7.01
CA ARG A 620 34.34 28.86 -6.90
C ARG A 620 34.77 30.32 -6.85
N THR A 621 35.82 30.63 -6.09
CA THR A 621 36.33 32.00 -5.94
C THR A 621 36.97 32.47 -7.24
N GLN A 622 37.77 31.62 -7.88
CA GLN A 622 38.37 31.90 -9.18
C GLN A 622 37.31 32.17 -10.26
N ALA A 623 36.26 31.35 -10.32
CA ALA A 623 35.17 31.52 -11.28
C ALA A 623 34.41 32.83 -11.02
N ALA A 624 34.18 33.19 -9.75
CA ALA A 624 33.57 34.48 -9.38
C ALA A 624 34.44 35.68 -9.81
N SER A 625 35.75 35.64 -9.57
CA SER A 625 36.67 36.69 -10.01
C SER A 625 36.82 36.75 -11.54
N ALA A 626 36.66 35.63 -12.25
CA ALA A 626 36.59 35.62 -13.71
C ALA A 626 35.34 36.34 -14.22
N GLN A 627 34.18 36.13 -13.57
CA GLN A 627 32.95 36.85 -13.91
C GLN A 627 33.08 38.35 -13.63
N GLU A 628 33.70 38.75 -12.52
CA GLU A 628 33.94 40.16 -12.21
C GLU A 628 34.80 40.86 -13.27
N ARG A 629 35.85 40.19 -13.76
CA ARG A 629 36.67 40.72 -14.86
C ARG A 629 35.88 40.83 -16.16
N ALA A 630 35.09 39.82 -16.49
CA ALA A 630 34.23 39.84 -17.68
C ALA A 630 33.18 40.97 -17.62
N ASP A 631 32.59 41.21 -16.45
CA ASP A 631 31.65 42.30 -16.23
C ASP A 631 32.31 43.68 -16.38
N ALA A 632 33.54 43.84 -15.86
CA ALA A 632 34.31 45.08 -15.99
C ALA A 632 34.72 45.36 -17.45
N GLU A 633 35.16 44.34 -18.19
CA GLU A 633 35.54 44.47 -19.60
C GLU A 633 34.34 44.78 -20.51
N ALA A 634 33.16 44.25 -20.20
CA ALA A 634 31.92 44.52 -20.96
C ALA A 634 31.44 45.98 -20.82
N LEU A 635 31.66 46.59 -19.65
CA LEU A 635 31.38 48.02 -19.42
C LEU A 635 32.23 48.92 -20.34
N ASP A 636 33.45 48.50 -20.67
CA ASP A 636 34.39 49.29 -21.48
C ASP A 636 34.21 49.09 -23.00
N THR A 637 33.66 47.96 -23.44
CA THR A 637 33.68 47.57 -24.87
C THR A 637 32.35 47.63 -25.61
N LEU A 638 31.21 47.93 -24.96
CA LEU A 638 29.85 47.84 -25.54
C LEU A 638 29.50 46.46 -26.14
N ALA A 639 30.40 45.48 -26.04
CA ALA A 639 30.16 44.09 -26.37
C ALA A 639 29.29 43.48 -25.26
N GLY A 640 28.26 42.72 -25.64
CA GLY A 640 27.29 42.16 -24.68
C GLY A 640 27.97 41.39 -23.54
N PHE A 641 27.36 41.44 -22.35
CA PHE A 641 27.87 40.82 -21.12
C PHE A 641 28.47 39.43 -21.35
N GLY A 642 29.78 39.30 -21.12
CA GLY A 642 30.48 38.03 -21.19
C GLY A 642 29.98 37.08 -20.10
N LYS A 643 29.35 35.98 -20.50
CA LYS A 643 28.91 34.93 -19.58
C LYS A 643 30.07 34.01 -19.24
N VAL A 644 30.43 33.90 -17.96
CA VAL A 644 31.37 32.87 -17.49
C VAL A 644 30.59 31.60 -17.19
N TYR A 645 30.81 30.58 -18.00
CA TYR A 645 30.17 29.29 -17.88
C TYR A 645 30.90 28.41 -16.85
N ALA A 646 30.12 27.70 -16.04
CA ALA A 646 30.64 26.84 -15.00
C ALA A 646 29.82 25.57 -14.83
N GLN A 647 30.51 24.51 -14.41
CA GLN A 647 29.92 23.25 -13.97
C GLN A 647 30.08 23.13 -12.46
N ALA A 648 28.99 22.87 -11.75
CA ALA A 648 29.03 22.54 -10.34
C ALA A 648 28.52 21.12 -10.11
N THR A 649 29.23 20.38 -9.27
CA THR A 649 28.82 19.05 -8.80
C THR A 649 28.77 19.05 -7.27
N GLY A 650 27.71 18.50 -6.69
CA GLY A 650 27.58 18.44 -5.23
C GLY A 650 26.28 17.84 -4.73
N GLU A 651 26.14 17.78 -3.40
CA GLU A 651 24.97 17.26 -2.71
C GLU A 651 23.92 18.37 -2.47
N ILE A 652 22.66 18.10 -2.78
CA ILE A 652 21.57 19.02 -2.51
C ILE A 652 21.26 19.04 -1.01
N THR A 653 21.45 20.20 -0.36
CA THR A 653 21.07 20.38 1.05
C THR A 653 19.68 20.95 1.24
N ARG A 654 19.19 21.71 0.24
CA ARG A 654 17.87 22.37 0.31
C ARG A 654 17.33 22.68 -1.08
N VAL A 655 16.02 22.50 -1.26
CA VAL A 655 15.28 22.92 -2.45
C VAL A 655 14.13 23.84 -2.04
N ARG A 656 14.03 25.02 -2.64
CA ARG A 656 12.90 25.96 -2.49
C ARG A 656 12.23 26.13 -3.86
N ARG A 657 10.91 25.92 -3.90
CA ARG A 657 10.12 25.93 -5.15
C ARG A 657 9.11 27.06 -5.12
N PHE A 658 8.86 27.66 -6.28
CA PHE A 658 7.92 28.75 -6.44
C PHE A 658 6.95 28.41 -7.58
N SER A 659 5.72 28.92 -7.49
CA SER A 659 4.64 28.63 -8.46
C SER A 659 4.88 29.27 -9.83
N ASN A 660 5.76 30.26 -9.94
CA ASN A 660 6.10 30.97 -11.17
C ASN A 660 7.15 30.24 -12.03
N GLY A 661 7.37 28.94 -11.83
CA GLY A 661 8.37 28.18 -12.60
C GLY A 661 9.82 28.52 -12.24
N THR A 662 10.06 28.92 -10.98
CA THR A 662 11.41 29.13 -10.46
C THR A 662 11.69 28.26 -9.23
N ALA A 663 12.97 27.91 -9.02
CA ALA A 663 13.43 27.20 -7.84
C ALA A 663 14.86 27.57 -7.47
N PHE A 664 15.16 27.54 -6.17
CA PHE A 664 16.51 27.70 -5.64
C PHE A 664 16.97 26.38 -5.01
N VAL A 665 18.13 25.91 -5.43
CA VAL A 665 18.77 24.70 -4.90
C VAL A 665 20.06 25.11 -4.18
N SER A 666 20.26 24.63 -2.97
CA SER A 666 21.50 24.81 -2.21
C SER A 666 22.36 23.57 -2.35
N LEU A 667 23.54 23.71 -2.95
CA LEU A 667 24.45 22.63 -3.30
C LEU A 667 25.72 22.70 -2.45
N VAL A 668 26.05 21.63 -1.74
CA VAL A 668 27.36 21.49 -1.06
C VAL A 668 28.29 20.77 -2.03
N LEU A 669 29.41 21.40 -2.37
CA LEU A 669 30.34 20.87 -3.38
C LEU A 669 30.99 19.57 -2.90
N THR A 670 31.10 18.58 -3.79
CA THR A 670 31.66 17.25 -3.48
C THR A 670 33.09 17.39 -2.94
N GLY A 671 33.40 16.77 -1.80
CA GLY A 671 34.74 16.83 -1.19
C GLY A 671 35.04 18.07 -0.34
N SER A 672 34.08 18.99 -0.18
CA SER A 672 34.30 20.25 0.55
C SER A 672 33.59 20.30 1.90
N ARG A 673 34.32 20.64 2.97
CA ARG A 673 33.75 21.08 4.27
C ARG A 673 33.42 22.57 4.30
N CYS A 674 32.98 23.15 3.18
CA CYS A 674 32.71 24.58 3.12
C CYS A 674 31.43 24.93 3.91
N ASP A 675 31.49 25.97 4.74
CA ASP A 675 30.37 26.41 5.58
C ASP A 675 29.18 26.99 4.78
N ARG A 676 29.37 27.32 3.49
CA ARG A 676 28.32 27.95 2.67
C ARG A 676 28.04 27.20 1.36
N PRO A 677 26.84 26.65 1.18
CA PRO A 677 26.47 25.99 -0.07
C PRO A 677 26.44 26.98 -1.25
N LEU A 678 26.77 26.49 -2.44
CA LEU A 678 26.55 27.18 -3.69
C LEU A 678 25.04 27.26 -3.95
N GLN A 679 24.54 28.44 -4.32
CA GLN A 679 23.14 28.59 -4.73
C GLN A 679 23.03 28.38 -6.23
N LEU A 680 22.18 27.43 -6.62
CA LEU A 680 21.73 27.25 -7.99
C LEU A 680 20.35 27.88 -8.13
N PHE A 681 20.13 28.59 -9.23
CA PHE A 681 18.83 29.14 -9.58
C PHE A 681 18.34 28.53 -10.88
N LEU A 682 17.19 27.89 -10.75
CA LEU A 682 16.49 27.17 -11.79
C LEU A 682 15.31 28.02 -12.24
N GLN A 683 15.26 28.34 -13.53
CA GLN A 683 14.16 29.07 -14.14
C GLN A 683 13.71 28.30 -15.37
N HIS A 684 12.39 28.09 -15.50
CA HIS A 684 11.83 27.28 -16.58
C HIS A 684 12.23 27.81 -17.97
N GLU A 685 12.34 29.12 -18.13
CA GLU A 685 12.77 29.78 -19.38
C GLU A 685 14.22 29.44 -19.72
N THR A 686 15.13 29.55 -18.74
CA THR A 686 16.56 29.25 -18.93
C THR A 686 16.79 27.77 -19.25
N LEU A 687 15.98 26.87 -18.68
CA LEU A 687 16.06 25.43 -18.93
C LEU A 687 15.31 24.99 -20.21
N GLY A 688 14.60 25.90 -20.88
CA GLY A 688 13.76 25.57 -22.03
C GLY A 688 12.63 24.59 -21.70
N PHE A 689 12.05 24.68 -20.50
CA PHE A 689 10.94 23.83 -20.06
C PHE A 689 9.62 24.60 -20.02
N SER A 690 8.53 23.91 -20.37
CA SER A 690 7.18 24.37 -20.03
C SER A 690 7.00 24.38 -18.50
N ILE A 691 6.14 25.26 -17.98
CA ILE A 691 5.87 25.33 -16.53
C ILE A 691 5.46 23.97 -15.95
N PRO A 692 4.55 23.18 -16.56
CA PRO A 692 4.20 21.85 -16.04
C PRO A 692 5.40 20.89 -15.99
N LYS A 693 6.27 20.93 -17.00
CA LYS A 693 7.48 20.12 -17.06
C LYS A 693 8.48 20.54 -15.99
N PHE A 694 8.68 21.85 -15.82
CA PHE A 694 9.51 22.39 -14.75
C PHE A 694 9.02 21.96 -13.37
N VAL A 695 7.71 22.03 -13.12
CA VAL A 695 7.13 21.58 -11.84
C VAL A 695 7.43 20.10 -11.61
N LYS A 696 7.32 19.25 -12.64
CA LYS A 696 7.71 17.83 -12.56
C LYS A 696 9.20 17.69 -12.21
N VAL A 697 10.11 18.29 -12.98
CA VAL A 697 11.57 18.24 -12.73
C VAL A 697 11.92 18.73 -11.33
N ALA A 698 11.45 19.91 -10.95
CA ALA A 698 11.69 20.49 -9.64
C ALA A 698 11.12 19.60 -8.52
N SER A 699 9.99 18.92 -8.76
CA SER A 699 9.40 17.97 -7.82
C SER A 699 10.19 16.67 -7.68
N LEU A 700 11.12 16.36 -8.60
CA LEU A 700 11.97 15.17 -8.50
C LEU A 700 13.24 15.44 -7.68
N LEU A 701 13.75 16.67 -7.63
CA LEU A 701 14.93 17.04 -6.84
C LEU A 701 14.68 16.88 -5.32
N ARG A 702 15.58 16.24 -4.58
CA ARG A 702 15.48 16.00 -3.13
C ARG A 702 16.76 16.45 -2.42
N LYS A 703 16.64 16.58 -1.09
CA LYS A 703 17.80 16.76 -0.23
C LYS A 703 18.56 15.42 -0.16
N GLY A 704 19.87 15.46 -0.31
CA GLY A 704 20.75 14.29 -0.33
C GLY A 704 21.13 13.84 -1.74
N ASP A 705 20.40 14.28 -2.77
CA ASP A 705 20.75 13.90 -4.15
C ASP A 705 22.05 14.58 -4.56
N GLU A 706 22.92 13.85 -5.25
CA GLU A 706 24.06 14.43 -5.94
C GLU A 706 23.59 15.02 -7.28
N LEU A 707 23.97 16.25 -7.58
CA LEU A 707 23.50 17.01 -8.73
C LEU A 707 24.68 17.58 -9.50
N ILE A 708 24.66 17.40 -10.82
CA ILE A 708 25.54 18.06 -11.78
C ILE A 708 24.73 19.16 -12.46
N ALA A 709 25.18 20.40 -12.33
CA ALA A 709 24.55 21.55 -12.97
C ALA A 709 25.58 22.28 -13.85
N VAL A 710 25.16 22.68 -15.05
CA VAL A 710 25.90 23.52 -15.98
C VAL A 710 25.09 24.80 -16.20
N GLY A 711 25.78 25.93 -16.12
CA GLY A 711 25.17 27.23 -16.19
C GLY A 711 26.20 28.35 -16.30
N PHE A 712 25.75 29.59 -16.11
CA PHE A 712 26.65 30.73 -16.02
C PHE A 712 26.58 31.38 -14.64
N LEU A 713 27.69 31.98 -14.22
CA LEU A 713 27.74 32.70 -12.95
C LEU A 713 26.93 33.98 -13.03
N ALA A 714 26.13 34.20 -12.00
CA ALA A 714 25.33 35.40 -11.81
C ALA A 714 25.44 35.87 -10.36
N ARG A 715 24.96 37.09 -10.10
CA ARG A 715 24.81 37.61 -8.74
C ARG A 715 23.33 37.78 -8.44
N ASN A 716 22.90 37.37 -7.25
CA ASN A 716 21.57 37.71 -6.78
C ASN A 716 21.49 39.20 -6.40
N ALA A 717 20.28 39.68 -6.10
CA ALA A 717 20.05 41.06 -5.66
C ALA A 717 20.81 41.46 -4.37
N ARG A 718 21.40 40.50 -3.64
CA ARG A 718 22.24 40.74 -2.45
C ARG A 718 23.74 40.69 -2.78
N GLY A 719 24.11 40.58 -4.06
CA GLY A 719 25.49 40.49 -4.52
C GLY A 719 26.16 39.13 -4.30
N HIS A 720 25.44 38.10 -3.84
CA HIS A 720 26.05 36.77 -3.69
C HIS A 720 26.12 36.04 -5.02
N SER A 721 27.27 35.44 -5.31
CA SER A 721 27.48 34.59 -6.47
C SER A 721 26.61 33.34 -6.42
N MET A 722 25.93 33.08 -7.53
CA MET A 722 25.03 31.95 -7.76
C MET A 722 25.22 31.42 -9.18
N LEU A 723 24.82 30.18 -9.42
CA LEU A 723 24.83 29.59 -10.75
C LEU A 723 23.42 29.66 -11.36
N GLN A 724 23.25 30.40 -12.45
CA GLN A 724 22.04 30.34 -13.27
C GLN A 724 22.14 29.09 -14.15
N VAL A 725 21.26 28.12 -13.91
CA VAL A 725 21.38 26.79 -14.54
C VAL A 725 20.70 26.75 -15.90
N GLU A 726 21.43 26.30 -16.92
CA GLU A 726 20.93 26.06 -18.28
C GLU A 726 20.71 24.56 -18.56
N ALA A 727 21.50 23.68 -17.93
CA ALA A 727 21.29 22.24 -17.98
C ALA A 727 21.66 21.60 -16.64
N LEU A 728 20.95 20.55 -16.27
CA LEU A 728 21.21 19.80 -15.04
C LEU A 728 20.88 18.34 -15.21
N SER A 729 21.59 17.49 -14.49
CA SER A 729 21.25 16.09 -14.28
C SER A 729 21.60 15.72 -12.85
N LEU A 730 20.89 14.77 -12.26
CA LEU A 730 21.40 14.13 -11.06
C LEU A 730 22.72 13.45 -11.40
N ALA A 731 23.74 13.63 -10.56
CA ALA A 731 24.97 12.86 -10.64
C ALA A 731 24.58 11.44 -10.27
N ARG A 732 24.37 10.59 -11.28
CA ARG A 732 24.17 9.17 -11.05
C ARG A 732 25.53 8.59 -10.67
N SER A 733 25.87 8.63 -9.39
CA SER A 733 27.17 8.18 -8.89
C SER A 733 27.24 6.69 -8.58
N GLY A 734 26.21 5.89 -8.85
CA GLY A 734 26.32 4.45 -8.60
C GLY A 734 25.30 3.54 -9.24
N GLU A 735 25.64 2.26 -9.20
CA GLU A 735 24.84 1.07 -9.51
C GLU A 735 23.54 0.96 -8.68
N PHE A 736 23.21 1.98 -7.88
CA PHE A 736 22.14 1.97 -6.88
C PHE A 736 21.56 3.38 -6.66
N GLU A 737 20.23 3.52 -6.69
CA GLU A 737 19.51 4.76 -6.38
C GLU A 737 18.32 4.49 -5.45
N ALA A 738 18.01 5.38 -4.51
CA ALA A 738 16.82 5.27 -3.66
C ALA A 738 16.08 6.63 -3.60
N TYR A 739 14.85 6.65 -4.10
CA TYR A 739 13.99 7.84 -4.18
C TYR A 739 13.08 7.95 -2.95
N ASN A 740 12.78 9.17 -2.48
CA ASN A 740 11.83 9.39 -1.38
C ASN A 740 10.46 9.88 -1.87
#